data_AF-A0A378J2Z7-F1
#
_entry.id   AF-A0A378J2Z7-F1
#
_cell.length_a   1.000
_cell.length_b   1.000
_cell.length_c   1.000
_cell.angle_alpha   90.00
_cell.angle_beta   90.00
_cell.angle_gamma   90.00
#
_symmetry.space_group_name_H-M   'P 1'
#
loop_
_entity.id
_entity.type
_entity.pdbx_description
1 polymer ?
#
loop_
_entity_poly.entity_id
_entity_poly.type
_entity_poly.pdbx_seq_one_letter_code
_entity_poly.pdbx_strand_id
1 'polypeptide(L)'
;MAINKKKFPIKKIPYYLLLTLLTTGASLILGFLSFGGMYALIPALSVACATFGLSVAYEGEIYLQNIKGAFKKLFKSNYLENHLAKEYLLQNFPENTDDPDCPQFFKDYEKQLQLLSLFKHKQLDKESRKQKRQIEKTLADMEKWFALQLFPAKNAQSEELSAYALELRKWLASHQQKEWQEKLEKRQSTFNYVKGFSALAAAFMGLGSTYLLVEAFSVIPVVAAIPFAFWPIFIVPMSVIAGAAYGMLTYNTITDLINNDTIKKWYNKLRDDLSQGLTARNVFMTTMALFLAGLAVALTICTAGTWWTIATSARPLFEWMKKMPSFIMGVINPIITGLSAIFFNIQNTAESLEMVDEATRSNKNIFRSIYESVTENLAHVRDTENWLQIFNPFRLLLKLTITPLRILLFLGHLVSIAVTSDRMPGVPQIVSALVGIISEGFEDAHYFAGHEEKSSQDVKKTATLLKERLAGDAENESDTDIPTRLLKVIASPLYALAAIWDYLASKLNATSDAQGSRKTLTLTQAWNKQLGVQEETKVVLPTHTKHPSQEWKVEHTAYLIDKYSRKHLNQVKIGTALADDKSDALKELKGKVRAKASNSETLNEILTTAKNNPVYNQHRLFALSKDEKTTTQEFVEDLSERVNALV
;
A
#
# COMPACT_ATOMS: atom_id res chain seq x y z
N MET A 1 -18.71 27.21 2.67
CA MET A 1 -18.19 25.83 2.66
C MET A 1 -18.94 25.06 1.58
N ALA A 2 -18.45 25.07 0.34
CA ALA A 2 -19.10 24.36 -0.76
C ALA A 2 -18.81 22.86 -0.58
N ILE A 3 -19.82 22.11 -0.14
CA ILE A 3 -19.78 20.65 -0.11
C ILE A 3 -19.67 20.20 -1.56
N ASN A 4 -18.44 19.89 -1.96
CA ASN A 4 -18.13 19.32 -3.25
C ASN A 4 -18.92 18.00 -3.33
N LYS A 5 -19.98 17.94 -4.15
CA LYS A 5 -20.78 16.73 -4.43
C LYS A 5 -19.91 15.70 -5.16
N LYS A 6 -18.85 15.20 -4.52
CA LYS A 6 -18.30 13.89 -4.89
C LYS A 6 -19.35 12.88 -4.43
N LYS A 7 -20.14 12.36 -5.38
CA LYS A 7 -21.03 11.21 -5.17
C LYS A 7 -20.21 10.15 -4.42
N PHE A 8 -20.41 10.01 -3.11
CA PHE A 8 -19.72 8.99 -2.33
C PHE A 8 -20.14 7.66 -2.95
N PRO A 9 -19.22 6.83 -3.46
CA PRO A 9 -19.62 5.65 -4.20
C PRO A 9 -20.23 4.67 -3.20
N ILE A 10 -21.57 4.63 -3.12
CA ILE A 10 -22.35 3.78 -2.20
C ILE A 10 -21.88 2.32 -2.28
N LYS A 11 -21.47 1.88 -3.48
CA LYS A 11 -20.89 0.53 -3.72
C LYS A 11 -19.58 0.24 -2.98
N LYS A 12 -18.86 1.27 -2.51
CA LYS A 12 -17.62 1.12 -1.72
C LYS A 12 -17.86 1.22 -0.21
N ILE A 13 -19.08 1.54 0.25
CA ILE A 13 -19.39 1.60 1.68
C ILE A 13 -19.08 0.26 2.38
N PRO A 14 -19.50 -0.91 1.85
CA PRO A 14 -19.16 -2.19 2.50
C PRO A 14 -17.65 -2.43 2.59
N TYR A 15 -16.90 -2.04 1.55
CA TYR A 15 -15.44 -2.15 1.53
C TYR A 15 -14.80 -1.32 2.64
N TYR A 16 -15.14 -0.02 2.75
CA TYR A 16 -14.56 0.85 3.76
C TYR A 16 -15.03 0.52 5.17
N LEU A 17 -16.29 0.10 5.33
CA LEU A 17 -16.83 -0.33 6.62
C LEU A 17 -16.13 -1.59 7.11
N LEU A 18 -15.98 -2.60 6.25
CA LEU A 18 -15.30 -3.84 6.62
C LEU A 18 -13.81 -3.61 6.90
N LEU A 19 -13.12 -2.80 6.09
CA LEU A 19 -11.73 -2.40 6.33
C LEU A 19 -11.58 -1.72 7.70
N THR A 20 -12.42 -0.73 7.98
CA THR A 20 -12.37 0.02 9.25
C THR A 20 -12.67 -0.89 10.44
N LEU A 21 -13.68 -1.76 10.33
CA LEU A 21 -14.07 -2.69 11.39
C LEU A 21 -12.97 -3.70 11.70
N LEU A 22 -12.37 -4.31 10.67
CA LEU A 22 -11.31 -5.30 10.84
C LEU A 22 -10.04 -4.67 11.41
N THR A 23 -9.59 -3.54 10.87
CA THR A 23 -8.42 -2.82 11.37
C THR A 23 -8.65 -2.37 12.82
N THR A 24 -9.71 -1.61 13.08
CA THR A 24 -9.97 -1.09 14.42
C THR A 24 -10.16 -2.21 15.43
N GLY A 25 -10.91 -3.26 15.08
CA GLY A 25 -11.14 -4.37 15.99
C GLY A 25 -9.87 -5.17 16.30
N ALA A 26 -9.02 -5.45 15.31
CA ALA A 26 -7.75 -6.15 15.55
C ALA A 26 -6.80 -5.31 16.42
N SER A 27 -6.65 -4.02 16.12
CA SER A 27 -5.78 -3.13 16.90
C SER A 27 -6.28 -2.95 18.33
N LEU A 28 -7.59 -2.85 18.55
CA LEU A 28 -8.17 -2.79 19.90
C LEU A 28 -7.91 -4.07 20.70
N ILE A 29 -7.97 -5.24 20.06
CA ILE A 29 -7.71 -6.54 20.72
C ILE A 29 -6.25 -6.60 21.20
N LEU A 30 -5.29 -6.23 20.34
CA LEU A 30 -3.88 -6.14 20.73
C LEU A 30 -3.64 -5.07 21.79
N GLY A 31 -4.35 -3.95 21.72
CA GLY A 31 -4.37 -2.94 22.76
C GLY A 31 -4.79 -3.51 24.12
N PHE A 32 -5.89 -4.27 24.17
CA PHE A 32 -6.37 -4.89 25.41
C PHE A 32 -5.41 -5.96 25.94
N LEU A 33 -4.77 -6.73 25.05
CA LEU A 33 -3.73 -7.68 25.45
C LEU A 33 -2.51 -6.95 26.03
N SER A 34 -2.07 -5.87 25.39
CA SER A 34 -0.98 -4.98 25.86
C SER A 34 -1.29 -4.33 27.20
N PHE A 35 -2.54 -3.90 27.38
CA PHE A 35 -3.02 -3.41 28.67
C PHE A 35 -2.92 -4.50 29.72
N GLY A 36 -3.48 -5.68 29.46
CA GLY A 36 -3.54 -6.79 30.43
C GLY A 36 -2.16 -7.27 30.82
N GLY A 37 -1.27 -7.46 29.85
CA GLY A 37 0.12 -7.84 30.08
C GLY A 37 0.87 -6.81 30.91
N MET A 38 0.76 -5.52 30.56
CA MET A 38 1.45 -4.46 31.29
C MET A 38 0.90 -4.30 32.71
N TYR A 39 -0.42 -4.34 32.87
CA TYR A 39 -1.05 -4.24 34.18
C TYR A 39 -0.69 -5.42 35.10
N ALA A 40 -0.51 -6.62 34.54
CA ALA A 40 -0.05 -7.79 35.28
C ALA A 40 1.42 -7.67 35.74
N LEU A 41 2.29 -7.03 34.95
CA LEU A 41 3.69 -6.80 35.33
C LEU A 41 3.87 -5.61 36.27
N ILE A 42 3.23 -4.49 35.93
CA ILE A 42 3.27 -3.23 36.67
C ILE A 42 1.81 -2.80 36.87
N PRO A 43 1.24 -2.96 38.08
CA PRO A 43 -0.15 -2.62 38.40
C PRO A 43 -0.46 -1.11 38.43
N ALA A 44 0.11 -0.35 37.50
CA ALA A 44 -0.10 1.08 37.33
C ALA A 44 -1.03 1.31 36.13
N LEU A 45 -2.24 1.80 36.41
CA LEU A 45 -3.26 2.04 35.38
C LEU A 45 -2.77 2.98 34.28
N SER A 46 -2.01 4.03 34.63
CA SER A 46 -1.45 4.98 33.66
C SER A 46 -0.51 4.31 32.65
N VAL A 47 0.32 3.38 33.10
CA VAL A 47 1.28 2.65 32.25
C VAL A 47 0.54 1.66 31.35
N ALA A 48 -0.45 0.94 31.89
CA ALA A 48 -1.29 0.03 31.10
C ALA A 48 -2.15 0.76 30.04
N CYS A 49 -2.67 1.95 30.37
CA CYS A 49 -3.36 2.79 29.39
C CYS A 49 -2.40 3.34 28.31
N ALA A 50 -1.16 3.66 28.68
CA ALA A 50 -0.15 4.12 27.72
C ALA A 50 0.24 2.99 26.76
N THR A 51 0.46 1.76 27.24
CA THR A 51 0.76 0.60 26.39
C THR A 51 -0.41 0.25 25.48
N PHE A 52 -1.65 0.31 25.99
CA PHE A 52 -2.86 0.18 25.17
C PHE A 52 -2.85 1.17 24.00
N GLY A 53 -2.67 2.47 24.30
CA GLY A 53 -2.71 3.52 23.28
C GLY A 53 -1.60 3.41 22.24
N LEU A 54 -0.39 3.05 22.68
CA LEU A 54 0.76 2.80 21.81
C LEU A 54 0.49 1.62 20.87
N SER A 55 0.10 0.47 21.41
CA SER A 55 -0.22 -0.72 20.63
C SER A 55 -1.31 -0.43 19.60
N VAL A 56 -2.42 0.19 19.99
CA VAL A 56 -3.52 0.52 19.05
C VAL A 56 -3.05 1.44 17.92
N ALA A 57 -2.20 2.43 18.21
CA ALA A 57 -1.76 3.41 17.20
C ALA A 57 -0.81 2.82 16.16
N TYR A 58 0.16 2.01 16.59
CA TYR A 58 1.15 1.40 15.71
C TYR A 58 0.57 0.18 14.97
N GLU A 59 -0.08 -0.73 15.69
CA GLU A 59 -0.78 -1.88 15.09
C GLU A 59 -1.90 -1.45 14.15
N GLY A 60 -2.54 -0.32 14.44
CA GLY A 60 -3.52 0.30 13.54
C GLY A 60 -3.00 0.48 12.13
N GLU A 61 -1.78 0.97 11.98
CA GLU A 61 -1.14 1.20 10.68
C GLU A 61 -0.78 -0.13 10.00
N ILE A 62 -0.16 -1.05 10.75
CA ILE A 62 0.28 -2.36 10.24
C ILE A 62 -0.92 -3.17 9.73
N TYR A 63 -1.98 -3.28 10.53
CA TYR A 63 -3.21 -3.98 10.13
C TYR A 63 -3.92 -3.28 8.97
N LEU A 64 -3.95 -1.93 8.95
CA LEU A 64 -4.57 -1.19 7.85
C LEU A 64 -3.89 -1.52 6.51
N GLN A 65 -2.56 -1.45 6.47
CA GLN A 65 -1.79 -1.71 5.25
C GLN A 65 -1.96 -3.17 4.80
N ASN A 66 -1.85 -4.13 5.70
CA ASN A 66 -1.97 -5.55 5.38
C ASN A 66 -3.39 -5.94 4.94
N ILE A 67 -4.44 -5.48 5.63
CA ILE A 67 -5.83 -5.79 5.26
C ILE A 67 -6.19 -5.11 3.92
N LYS A 68 -5.73 -3.87 3.69
CA LYS A 68 -5.90 -3.18 2.40
C LYS A 68 -5.21 -3.97 1.27
N GLY A 69 -4.01 -4.48 1.51
CA GLY A 69 -3.26 -5.37 0.62
C GLY A 69 -4.04 -6.66 0.31
N ALA A 70 -4.50 -7.36 1.34
CA ALA A 70 -5.30 -8.59 1.22
C ALA A 70 -6.57 -8.36 0.39
N PHE A 71 -7.31 -7.27 0.67
CA PHE A 71 -8.53 -6.94 -0.05
C PHE A 71 -8.27 -6.69 -1.53
N LYS A 72 -7.17 -5.99 -1.86
CA LYS A 72 -6.75 -5.75 -3.23
C LYS A 72 -6.50 -7.06 -3.98
N LYS A 73 -5.89 -8.04 -3.33
CA LYS A 73 -5.55 -9.34 -3.90
C LYS A 73 -6.74 -10.29 -4.02
N LEU A 74 -7.63 -10.31 -3.02
CA LEU A 74 -8.81 -11.18 -3.00
C LEU A 74 -9.92 -10.71 -3.93
N PHE A 75 -10.21 -9.41 -3.95
CA PHE A 75 -11.41 -8.89 -4.60
C PHE A 75 -11.18 -8.27 -5.97
N LYS A 76 -9.92 -8.08 -6.41
CA LYS A 76 -9.63 -7.67 -7.80
C LYS A 76 -9.40 -8.91 -8.66
N SER A 77 -10.34 -9.17 -9.58
CA SER A 77 -10.36 -10.35 -10.45
C SER A 77 -9.05 -10.60 -11.22
N ASN A 78 -8.36 -9.53 -11.64
CA ASN A 78 -7.16 -9.62 -12.49
C ASN A 78 -5.91 -9.17 -11.71
N TYR A 79 -5.89 -9.26 -10.39
CA TYR A 79 -4.75 -8.81 -9.58
C TYR A 79 -3.44 -9.44 -10.04
N LEU A 80 -3.40 -10.77 -10.11
CA LEU A 80 -2.18 -11.53 -10.36
C LEU A 80 -1.67 -11.35 -11.79
N GLU A 81 -2.57 -11.30 -12.77
CA GLU A 81 -2.24 -10.95 -14.17
C GLU A 81 -1.58 -9.58 -14.25
N ASN A 82 -2.16 -8.56 -13.61
CA ASN A 82 -1.59 -7.22 -13.62
C ASN A 82 -0.24 -7.18 -12.88
N HIS A 83 -0.11 -7.90 -11.77
CA HIS A 83 1.14 -7.97 -11.02
C HIS A 83 2.27 -8.62 -11.86
N LEU A 84 2.01 -9.78 -12.45
CA LEU A 84 2.97 -10.46 -13.33
C LEU A 84 3.28 -9.67 -14.58
N ALA A 85 2.31 -8.96 -15.15
CA ALA A 85 2.54 -8.09 -16.30
C ALA A 85 3.47 -6.92 -15.96
N LYS A 86 3.34 -6.32 -14.77
CA LYS A 86 4.29 -5.31 -14.28
C LYS A 86 5.68 -5.90 -14.05
N GLU A 87 5.75 -7.10 -13.48
CA GLU A 87 7.01 -7.82 -13.27
C GLU A 87 7.69 -8.13 -14.63
N TYR A 88 6.92 -8.55 -15.63
CA TYR A 88 7.40 -8.75 -16.99
C TYR A 88 7.94 -7.46 -17.59
N LEU A 89 7.19 -6.37 -17.49
CA LEU A 89 7.64 -5.06 -17.99
C LEU A 89 8.94 -4.64 -17.31
N LEU A 90 9.10 -4.86 -16.00
CA LEU A 90 10.34 -4.55 -15.30
C LEU A 90 11.55 -5.35 -15.80
N GLN A 91 11.36 -6.63 -16.11
CA GLN A 91 12.45 -7.55 -16.45
C GLN A 91 12.79 -7.56 -17.95
N ASN A 92 11.80 -7.31 -18.81
CA ASN A 92 11.89 -7.53 -20.26
C ASN A 92 11.57 -6.27 -21.09
N PHE A 93 11.66 -5.08 -20.49
CA PHE A 93 11.49 -3.85 -21.27
C PHE A 93 12.61 -3.74 -22.33
N PRO A 94 12.29 -3.46 -23.61
CA PRO A 94 13.32 -3.32 -24.64
C PRO A 94 14.35 -2.25 -24.27
N GLU A 95 15.64 -2.57 -24.42
CA GLU A 95 16.71 -1.63 -24.10
C GLU A 95 16.78 -0.43 -25.04
N ASN A 96 16.36 -0.63 -26.29
CA ASN A 96 16.27 0.40 -27.31
C ASN A 96 14.85 0.40 -27.90
N THR A 97 14.07 1.42 -27.52
CA THR A 97 12.71 1.62 -28.03
C THR A 97 12.70 2.24 -29.43
N ASP A 98 13.81 2.78 -29.92
CA ASP A 98 13.91 3.35 -31.27
C ASP A 98 14.15 2.27 -32.34
N ASP A 99 14.33 1.00 -31.94
CA ASP A 99 14.49 -0.13 -32.86
C ASP A 99 13.25 -0.29 -33.77
N PRO A 100 13.42 -0.49 -35.09
CA PRO A 100 12.33 -0.80 -36.01
C PRO A 100 11.47 -2.00 -35.58
N ASP A 101 12.09 -3.02 -34.98
CA ASP A 101 11.41 -4.25 -34.55
C ASP A 101 10.76 -4.11 -33.16
N CYS A 102 10.92 -2.96 -32.49
CA CYS A 102 10.29 -2.69 -31.20
C CYS A 102 8.81 -2.32 -31.38
N PRO A 103 7.87 -3.06 -30.73
CA PRO A 103 6.45 -2.78 -30.82
C PRO A 103 6.09 -1.34 -30.44
N GLN A 104 5.14 -0.75 -31.17
CA GLN A 104 4.67 0.62 -30.92
C GLN A 104 4.20 0.85 -29.46
N PHE A 105 3.71 -0.20 -28.79
CA PHE A 105 3.37 -0.16 -27.37
C PHE A 105 4.51 0.33 -26.46
N PHE A 106 5.72 -0.20 -26.61
CA PHE A 106 6.84 0.16 -25.72
C PHE A 106 7.29 1.60 -25.96
N LYS A 107 7.28 2.04 -27.22
CA LYS A 107 7.53 3.44 -27.62
C LYS A 107 6.54 4.40 -26.96
N ASP A 108 5.25 4.07 -26.96
CA ASP A 108 4.22 4.92 -26.36
C ASP A 108 4.27 4.90 -24.83
N TYR A 109 4.57 3.74 -24.25
CA TYR A 109 4.69 3.58 -22.80
C TYR A 109 5.86 4.40 -22.25
N GLU A 110 7.01 4.39 -22.94
CA GLU A 110 8.16 5.22 -22.57
C GLU A 110 7.83 6.72 -22.62
N LYS A 111 7.17 7.21 -23.68
CA LYS A 111 6.76 8.62 -23.77
C LYS A 111 5.87 9.02 -22.59
N GLN A 112 4.96 8.14 -22.20
CA GLN A 112 4.08 8.37 -21.06
C GLN A 112 4.83 8.37 -19.70
N LEU A 113 5.86 7.54 -19.55
CA LEU A 113 6.76 7.58 -18.39
C LEU A 113 7.57 8.89 -18.33
N GLN A 114 8.08 9.34 -19.49
CA GLN A 114 8.79 10.61 -19.60
C GLN A 114 7.88 11.80 -19.25
N LEU A 115 6.61 11.77 -19.69
CA LEU A 115 5.60 12.76 -19.28
C LEU A 115 5.39 12.79 -17.76
N LEU A 116 5.25 11.61 -17.12
CA LEU A 116 5.12 11.53 -15.66
C LEU A 116 6.34 12.08 -14.94
N SER A 117 7.54 11.89 -15.49
CA SER A 117 8.80 12.36 -14.90
C SER A 117 8.86 13.87 -14.68
N LEU A 118 8.14 14.67 -15.48
CA LEU A 118 8.08 16.13 -15.35
C LEU A 118 7.42 16.61 -14.05
N PHE A 119 6.60 15.76 -13.44
CA PHE A 119 5.84 16.01 -12.22
C PHE A 119 6.48 15.40 -10.97
N LYS A 120 7.62 14.72 -11.09
CA LYS A 120 8.27 14.01 -9.97
C LYS A 120 8.88 14.96 -8.94
N HIS A 121 8.86 14.53 -7.68
CA HIS A 121 9.44 15.21 -6.50
C HIS A 121 9.05 16.68 -6.32
N LYS A 122 7.85 17.07 -6.79
CA LYS A 122 7.30 18.42 -6.68
C LYS A 122 5.96 18.39 -5.95
N GLN A 123 5.75 19.30 -5.00
CA GLN A 123 4.41 19.63 -4.53
C GLN A 123 3.67 20.34 -5.67
N LEU A 124 2.58 19.76 -6.15
CA LEU A 124 1.86 20.24 -7.33
C LEU A 124 0.66 21.10 -6.94
N ASP A 125 0.31 22.09 -7.75
CA ASP A 125 -0.96 22.80 -7.64
C ASP A 125 -2.16 21.91 -8.02
N LYS A 126 -3.39 22.36 -7.77
CA LYS A 126 -4.60 21.56 -8.06
C LYS A 126 -4.71 21.12 -9.52
N GLU A 127 -4.29 21.98 -10.45
CA GLU A 127 -4.33 21.71 -11.90
C GLU A 127 -3.28 20.68 -12.31
N SER A 128 -2.02 20.86 -11.89
CA SER A 128 -0.94 19.91 -12.15
C SER A 128 -1.18 18.57 -11.45
N ARG A 129 -1.81 18.57 -10.25
CA ARG A 129 -2.28 17.32 -9.59
C ARG A 129 -3.33 16.60 -10.43
N LYS A 130 -4.27 17.33 -11.06
CA LYS A 130 -5.28 16.73 -11.95
C LYS A 130 -4.58 16.10 -13.16
N GLN A 131 -3.66 16.82 -13.80
CA GLN A 131 -2.89 16.33 -14.95
C GLN A 131 -2.01 15.12 -14.61
N LYS A 132 -1.22 15.17 -13.53
CA LYS A 132 -0.43 14.03 -13.03
C LYS A 132 -1.30 12.80 -12.81
N ARG A 133 -2.43 12.95 -12.10
CA ARG A 133 -3.38 11.86 -11.86
C ARG A 133 -3.93 11.27 -13.16
N GLN A 134 -4.12 12.09 -14.18
CA GLN A 134 -4.59 11.66 -15.49
C GLN A 134 -3.52 10.86 -16.23
N ILE A 135 -2.27 11.31 -16.20
CA ILE A 135 -1.10 10.59 -16.74
C ILE A 135 -0.92 9.23 -16.03
N GLU A 136 -0.97 9.20 -14.70
CA GLU A 136 -0.89 7.98 -13.90
C GLU A 136 -2.03 7.01 -14.21
N LYS A 137 -3.24 7.54 -14.45
CA LYS A 137 -4.40 6.74 -14.84
C LYS A 137 -4.23 6.14 -16.23
N THR A 138 -3.67 6.89 -17.18
CA THR A 138 -3.33 6.38 -18.52
C THR A 138 -2.27 5.29 -18.45
N LEU A 139 -1.18 5.48 -17.69
CA LEU A 139 -0.18 4.43 -17.46
C LEU A 139 -0.82 3.18 -16.84
N ALA A 140 -1.66 3.35 -15.82
CA ALA A 140 -2.37 2.23 -15.21
C ALA A 140 -3.36 1.54 -16.16
N ASP A 141 -3.88 2.23 -17.18
CA ASP A 141 -4.68 1.63 -18.24
C ASP A 141 -3.79 0.91 -19.27
N MET A 142 -2.62 1.46 -19.62
CA MET A 142 -1.59 0.80 -20.46
C MET A 142 -1.12 -0.51 -19.84
N GLU A 143 -0.75 -0.50 -18.56
CA GLU A 143 -0.31 -1.68 -17.80
C GLU A 143 -1.38 -2.78 -17.79
N LYS A 144 -2.65 -2.40 -17.61
CA LYS A 144 -3.78 -3.35 -17.61
C LYS A 144 -4.10 -3.87 -19.00
N TRP A 145 -3.97 -3.03 -20.02
CA TRP A 145 -4.15 -3.47 -21.41
C TRP A 145 -3.03 -4.43 -21.80
N PHE A 146 -1.79 -4.12 -21.44
CA PHE A 146 -0.63 -4.99 -21.64
C PHE A 146 -0.83 -6.36 -20.97
N ALA A 147 -1.35 -6.39 -19.73
CA ALA A 147 -1.68 -7.66 -19.06
C ALA A 147 -2.67 -8.52 -19.86
N LEU A 148 -3.65 -7.93 -20.53
CA LEU A 148 -4.60 -8.66 -21.39
C LEU A 148 -3.94 -9.21 -22.67
N GLN A 149 -2.86 -8.59 -23.15
CA GLN A 149 -2.12 -9.09 -24.30
C GLN A 149 -1.12 -10.17 -23.90
N LEU A 150 -0.50 -10.05 -22.72
CA LEU A 150 0.40 -11.07 -22.17
C LEU A 150 -0.37 -12.34 -21.79
N PHE A 151 -1.56 -12.19 -21.19
CA PHE A 151 -2.44 -13.27 -20.74
C PHE A 151 -3.78 -13.25 -21.50
N PRO A 152 -3.78 -13.59 -22.80
CA PRO A 152 -5.01 -13.62 -23.58
C PRO A 152 -5.95 -14.69 -23.03
N ALA A 153 -7.24 -14.36 -22.95
CA ALA A 153 -8.25 -15.35 -22.55
C ALA A 153 -8.32 -16.48 -23.58
N LYS A 154 -8.57 -17.72 -23.15
CA LYS A 154 -8.66 -18.90 -24.03
C LYS A 154 -9.68 -18.73 -25.17
N ASN A 155 -10.72 -17.92 -24.96
CA ASN A 155 -11.78 -17.64 -25.94
C ASN A 155 -11.49 -16.41 -26.82
N ALA A 156 -10.37 -15.69 -26.60
CA ALA A 156 -10.03 -14.46 -27.32
C ALA A 156 -9.26 -14.69 -28.63
N GLN A 157 -9.20 -15.93 -29.12
CA GLN A 157 -8.60 -16.26 -30.41
C GLN A 157 -9.50 -15.85 -31.60
N SER A 158 -10.79 -15.57 -31.35
CA SER A 158 -11.78 -15.18 -32.36
C SER A 158 -12.13 -13.69 -32.38
N GLU A 159 -11.52 -12.86 -31.53
CA GLU A 159 -11.73 -11.41 -31.57
C GLU A 159 -10.83 -10.76 -32.63
N GLU A 160 -11.40 -9.88 -33.47
CA GLU A 160 -10.62 -9.06 -34.40
C GLU A 160 -9.62 -8.19 -33.60
N LEU A 161 -8.34 -8.51 -33.74
CA LEU A 161 -7.23 -7.77 -33.14
C LEU A 161 -6.88 -6.57 -34.02
N SER A 162 -6.63 -5.42 -33.40
CA SER A 162 -6.03 -4.29 -34.10
C SER A 162 -4.59 -4.60 -34.52
N ALA A 163 -4.08 -3.92 -35.54
CA ALA A 163 -2.69 -4.06 -35.96
C ALA A 163 -1.71 -3.81 -34.80
N TYR A 164 -2.01 -2.81 -33.95
CA TYR A 164 -1.26 -2.47 -32.74
C TYR A 164 -1.21 -3.64 -31.73
N ALA A 165 -2.34 -4.30 -31.47
CA ALA A 165 -2.39 -5.44 -30.56
C ALA A 165 -1.68 -6.67 -31.15
N LEU A 166 -1.81 -6.88 -32.47
CA LEU A 166 -1.22 -8.01 -33.17
C LEU A 166 0.30 -7.92 -33.26
N GLU A 167 0.84 -6.73 -33.49
CA GLU A 167 2.28 -6.42 -33.42
C GLU A 167 2.86 -6.82 -32.06
N LEU A 168 2.25 -6.32 -30.97
CA LEU A 168 2.70 -6.66 -29.61
C LEU A 168 2.59 -8.16 -29.32
N ARG A 169 1.49 -8.82 -29.71
CA ARG A 169 1.32 -10.27 -29.46
C ARG A 169 2.36 -11.11 -30.20
N LYS A 170 2.68 -10.77 -31.45
CA LYS A 170 3.74 -11.45 -32.20
C LYS A 170 5.10 -11.31 -31.52
N TRP A 171 5.40 -10.11 -31.02
CA TRP A 171 6.62 -9.86 -30.27
C TRP A 171 6.63 -10.67 -28.96
N LEU A 172 5.56 -10.63 -28.16
CA LEU A 172 5.44 -11.38 -26.91
C LEU A 172 5.60 -12.89 -27.11
N ALA A 173 5.05 -13.44 -28.19
CA ALA A 173 5.15 -14.87 -28.50
C ALA A 173 6.60 -15.35 -28.68
N SER A 174 7.50 -14.47 -29.13
CA SER A 174 8.95 -14.75 -29.23
C SER A 174 9.74 -14.36 -27.98
N HIS A 175 9.13 -13.66 -27.02
CA HIS A 175 9.77 -13.13 -25.82
C HIS A 175 9.16 -13.71 -24.54
N GLN A 176 9.28 -15.04 -24.38
CA GLN A 176 8.94 -15.79 -23.16
C GLN A 176 7.45 -15.74 -22.72
N GLN A 177 6.51 -15.30 -23.55
CA GLN A 177 5.09 -15.22 -23.16
C GLN A 177 4.54 -16.53 -22.57
N LYS A 178 4.93 -17.69 -23.13
CA LYS A 178 4.50 -19.00 -22.63
C LYS A 178 4.98 -19.28 -21.21
N GLU A 179 6.24 -18.96 -20.90
CA GLU A 179 6.81 -19.15 -19.56
C GLU A 179 6.06 -18.33 -18.52
N TRP A 180 5.68 -17.09 -18.87
CA TRP A 180 4.91 -16.21 -17.99
C TRP A 180 3.46 -16.67 -17.81
N GLN A 181 2.86 -17.26 -18.84
CA GLN A 181 1.54 -17.89 -18.75
C GLN A 181 1.57 -19.12 -17.82
N GLU A 182 2.58 -19.97 -17.93
CA GLU A 182 2.78 -21.10 -17.00
C GLU A 182 3.04 -20.61 -15.56
N LYS A 183 3.82 -19.51 -15.41
CA LYS A 183 4.03 -18.85 -14.11
C LYS A 183 2.70 -18.34 -13.52
N LEU A 184 1.82 -17.77 -14.33
CA LEU A 184 0.49 -17.34 -13.90
C LEU A 184 -0.36 -18.52 -13.42
N GLU A 185 -0.47 -19.60 -14.19
CA GLU A 185 -1.26 -20.78 -13.82
C GLU A 185 -0.78 -21.40 -12.50
N LYS A 186 0.55 -21.54 -12.34
CA LYS A 186 1.16 -22.03 -11.10
C LYS A 186 0.82 -21.12 -9.92
N ARG A 187 1.02 -19.80 -10.04
CA ARG A 187 0.75 -18.84 -8.96
C ARG A 187 -0.75 -18.75 -8.63
N GLN A 188 -1.65 -18.87 -9.61
CA GLN A 188 -3.10 -18.92 -9.38
C GLN A 188 -3.50 -20.12 -8.53
N SER A 189 -2.95 -21.30 -8.84
CA SER A 189 -3.16 -22.51 -8.05
C SER A 189 -2.66 -22.31 -6.61
N THR A 190 -1.42 -21.84 -6.44
CA THR A 190 -0.86 -21.53 -5.12
C THR A 190 -1.72 -20.53 -4.34
N PHE A 191 -2.20 -19.45 -4.98
CA PHE A 191 -3.07 -18.47 -4.34
C PHE A 191 -4.35 -19.09 -3.80
N ASN A 192 -4.92 -20.09 -4.48
CA ASN A 192 -6.11 -20.78 -4.01
C ASN A 192 -5.81 -21.67 -2.79
N TYR A 193 -4.67 -22.35 -2.76
CA TYR A 193 -4.22 -23.07 -1.56
C TYR A 193 -4.00 -22.11 -0.38
N VAL A 194 -3.38 -20.95 -0.63
CA VAL A 194 -3.15 -19.92 0.40
C VAL A 194 -4.47 -19.36 0.94
N LYS A 195 -5.51 -19.18 0.11
CA LYS A 195 -6.86 -18.82 0.60
C LYS A 195 -7.40 -19.86 1.57
N GLY A 196 -7.29 -21.15 1.22
CA GLY A 196 -7.74 -22.25 2.07
C GLY A 196 -6.99 -22.28 3.41
N PHE A 197 -5.66 -22.18 3.37
CA PHE A 197 -4.83 -22.10 4.57
C PHE A 197 -5.15 -20.88 5.43
N SER A 198 -5.34 -19.70 4.81
CA SER A 198 -5.64 -18.46 5.53
C SER A 198 -7.01 -18.49 6.19
N ALA A 199 -8.01 -19.11 5.55
CA ALA A 199 -9.33 -19.33 6.15
C ALA A 199 -9.26 -20.29 7.35
N LEU A 200 -8.42 -21.32 7.25
CA LEU A 200 -8.15 -22.24 8.35
C LEU A 200 -7.46 -21.52 9.51
N ALA A 201 -6.41 -20.75 9.23
CA ALA A 201 -5.71 -19.93 10.22
C ALA A 201 -6.66 -18.91 10.88
N ALA A 202 -7.56 -18.28 10.11
CA ALA A 202 -8.59 -17.38 10.64
C ALA A 202 -9.52 -18.06 11.65
N ALA A 203 -9.98 -19.28 11.34
CA ALA A 203 -10.86 -20.04 12.22
C ALA A 203 -10.15 -20.41 13.53
N PHE A 204 -8.92 -20.91 13.45
CA PHE A 204 -8.12 -21.30 14.60
C PHE A 204 -7.71 -20.10 15.45
N MET A 205 -7.29 -19.00 14.83
CA MET A 205 -7.00 -17.74 15.53
C MET A 205 -8.26 -17.17 16.20
N GLY A 206 -9.40 -17.20 15.53
CA GLY A 206 -10.66 -16.73 16.10
C GLY A 206 -11.07 -17.54 17.33
N LEU A 207 -11.01 -18.88 17.24
CA LEU A 207 -11.24 -19.77 18.38
C LEU A 207 -10.24 -19.51 19.51
N GLY A 208 -8.94 -19.44 19.20
CA GLY A 208 -7.91 -19.14 20.17
C GLY A 208 -8.11 -17.78 20.87
N SER A 209 -8.50 -16.76 20.10
CA SER A 209 -8.75 -15.41 20.62
C SER A 209 -9.86 -15.38 21.65
N THR A 210 -10.82 -16.32 21.62
CA THR A 210 -11.84 -16.39 22.68
C THR A 210 -11.22 -16.69 24.05
N TYR A 211 -10.20 -17.55 24.11
CA TYR A 211 -9.50 -17.87 25.35
C TYR A 211 -8.62 -16.69 25.81
N LEU A 212 -7.89 -16.07 24.88
CA LEU A 212 -7.06 -14.89 25.17
C LEU A 212 -7.91 -13.73 25.74
N LEU A 213 -9.07 -13.48 25.15
CA LEU A 213 -9.96 -12.41 25.59
C LEU A 213 -10.59 -12.71 26.94
N VAL A 214 -10.90 -13.97 27.27
CA VAL A 214 -11.36 -14.34 28.62
C VAL A 214 -10.28 -14.03 29.66
N GLU A 215 -9.02 -14.34 29.37
CA GLU A 215 -7.91 -14.00 30.28
C GLU A 215 -7.75 -12.49 30.44
N ALA A 216 -7.71 -11.75 29.32
CA ALA A 216 -7.61 -10.29 29.34
C ALA A 216 -8.76 -9.62 30.11
N PHE A 217 -10.00 -10.06 29.87
CA PHE A 217 -11.19 -9.54 30.54
C PHE A 217 -11.17 -9.79 32.05
N SER A 218 -10.53 -10.88 32.49
CA SER A 218 -10.36 -11.21 33.90
C SER A 218 -9.37 -10.28 34.61
N VAL A 219 -8.40 -9.71 33.87
CA VAL A 219 -7.33 -8.85 34.43
C VAL A 219 -7.75 -7.38 34.44
N ILE A 220 -8.55 -6.93 33.48
CA ILE A 220 -8.97 -5.52 33.36
C ILE A 220 -10.07 -5.22 34.39
N PRO A 221 -9.84 -4.36 35.41
CA PRO A 221 -10.76 -4.20 36.55
C PRO A 221 -12.20 -3.84 36.19
N VAL A 222 -12.39 -2.94 35.22
CA VAL A 222 -13.74 -2.50 34.78
C VAL A 222 -14.48 -3.61 34.03
N VAL A 223 -13.75 -4.43 33.26
CA VAL A 223 -14.32 -5.52 32.46
C VAL A 223 -14.59 -6.74 33.33
N ALA A 224 -13.71 -7.03 34.28
CA ALA A 224 -13.86 -8.10 35.26
C ALA A 224 -15.11 -7.90 36.14
N ALA A 225 -15.57 -6.65 36.32
CA ALA A 225 -16.81 -6.35 37.04
C ALA A 225 -18.09 -6.76 36.27
N ILE A 226 -18.00 -7.01 34.96
CA ILE A 226 -19.13 -7.49 34.16
C ILE A 226 -19.36 -8.98 34.48
N PRO A 227 -20.61 -9.41 34.77
CA PRO A 227 -20.88 -10.83 35.03
C PRO A 227 -20.47 -11.71 33.84
N PHE A 228 -19.82 -12.85 34.13
CA PHE A 228 -19.29 -13.77 33.11
C PHE A 228 -20.33 -14.20 32.05
N ALA A 229 -21.61 -14.27 32.42
CA ALA A 229 -22.71 -14.61 31.52
C ALA A 229 -22.87 -13.61 30.34
N PHE A 230 -22.44 -12.36 30.51
CA PHE A 230 -22.49 -11.34 29.45
C PHE A 230 -21.23 -11.28 28.60
N TRP A 231 -20.14 -11.93 29.01
CA TRP A 231 -18.87 -11.91 28.28
C TRP A 231 -18.99 -12.41 26.84
N PRO A 232 -19.78 -13.45 26.52
CA PRO A 232 -19.97 -13.89 25.14
C PRO A 232 -20.44 -12.80 24.17
N ILE A 233 -21.23 -11.82 24.63
CA ILE A 233 -21.76 -10.72 23.80
C ILE A 233 -20.61 -9.84 23.28
N PHE A 234 -19.54 -9.71 24.04
CA PHE A 234 -18.38 -8.91 23.70
C PHE A 234 -17.27 -9.75 23.04
N ILE A 235 -16.97 -10.91 23.63
CA ILE A 235 -15.84 -11.74 23.22
C ILE A 235 -16.09 -12.38 21.85
N VAL A 236 -17.28 -12.91 21.56
CA VAL A 236 -17.51 -13.60 20.28
C VAL A 236 -17.34 -12.67 19.07
N PRO A 237 -17.94 -11.47 19.02
CA PRO A 237 -17.70 -10.54 17.91
C PRO A 237 -16.23 -10.15 17.77
N MET A 238 -15.53 -9.89 18.88
CA MET A 238 -14.10 -9.56 18.87
C MET A 238 -13.26 -10.71 18.33
N SER A 239 -13.53 -11.95 18.75
CA SER A 239 -12.85 -13.14 18.26
C SER A 239 -13.07 -13.39 16.77
N VAL A 240 -14.27 -13.14 16.25
CA VAL A 240 -14.55 -13.23 14.81
C VAL A 240 -13.74 -12.17 14.04
N ILE A 241 -13.67 -10.94 14.55
CA ILE A 241 -12.89 -9.87 13.94
C ILE A 241 -11.38 -10.21 13.97
N ALA A 242 -10.85 -10.66 15.10
CA ALA A 242 -9.45 -11.09 15.23
C ALA A 242 -9.11 -12.21 14.25
N GLY A 243 -9.94 -13.26 14.19
CA GLY A 243 -9.75 -14.37 13.26
C GLY A 243 -9.75 -13.89 11.81
N ALA A 244 -10.73 -13.08 11.42
CA ALA A 244 -10.81 -12.54 10.06
C ALA A 244 -9.62 -11.63 9.72
N ALA A 245 -9.21 -10.75 10.63
CA ALA A 245 -8.05 -9.88 10.43
C ALA A 245 -6.76 -10.69 10.29
N TYR A 246 -6.53 -11.67 11.17
CA TYR A 246 -5.36 -12.54 11.12
C TYR A 246 -5.31 -13.40 9.84
N GLY A 247 -6.46 -13.91 9.39
CA GLY A 247 -6.56 -14.59 8.10
C GLY A 247 -6.20 -13.68 6.92
N MET A 248 -6.64 -12.42 6.97
CA MET A 248 -6.29 -11.43 5.93
C MET A 248 -4.79 -11.10 5.95
N LEU A 249 -4.20 -10.92 7.13
CA LEU A 249 -2.74 -10.74 7.27
C LEU A 249 -2.00 -11.95 6.70
N THR A 250 -2.37 -13.16 7.13
CA THR A 250 -1.72 -14.41 6.68
C THR A 250 -1.79 -14.55 5.16
N TYR A 251 -2.96 -14.24 4.58
CA TYR A 251 -3.15 -14.23 3.15
C TYR A 251 -2.25 -13.20 2.46
N ASN A 252 -2.18 -11.98 3.01
CA ASN A 252 -1.36 -10.90 2.44
C ASN A 252 0.12 -11.29 2.42
N THR A 253 0.67 -11.71 3.56
CA THR A 253 2.08 -12.05 3.75
C THR A 253 2.52 -13.20 2.87
N ILE A 254 1.78 -14.31 2.87
CA ILE A 254 2.16 -15.48 2.04
C ILE A 254 2.09 -15.14 0.56
N THR A 255 1.08 -14.37 0.14
CA THR A 255 0.99 -13.96 -1.27
C THR A 255 2.06 -12.95 -1.66
N ASP A 256 2.55 -12.09 -0.76
CA ASP A 256 3.69 -11.21 -1.02
C ASP A 256 5.01 -11.99 -1.12
N LEU A 257 5.25 -12.94 -0.22
CA LEU A 257 6.38 -13.88 -0.31
C LEU A 257 6.44 -14.57 -1.69
N ILE A 258 5.29 -15.03 -2.18
CA ILE A 258 5.16 -15.69 -3.49
C ILE A 258 5.35 -14.70 -4.64
N ASN A 259 4.72 -13.52 -4.58
CA ASN A 259 4.77 -12.52 -5.63
C ASN A 259 6.18 -11.98 -5.83
N ASN A 260 6.87 -11.67 -4.73
CA ASN A 260 8.19 -11.07 -4.74
C ASN A 260 9.32 -12.09 -4.94
N ASP A 261 8.99 -13.39 -5.02
CA ASP A 261 9.96 -14.50 -5.01
C ASP A 261 10.96 -14.37 -3.84
N THR A 262 10.50 -13.87 -2.69
CA THR A 262 11.34 -13.41 -1.56
C THR A 262 12.33 -14.48 -1.12
N ILE A 263 11.86 -15.71 -0.88
CA ILE A 263 12.69 -16.82 -0.41
C ILE A 263 13.80 -17.16 -1.42
N LYS A 264 13.46 -17.19 -2.72
CA LYS A 264 14.42 -17.50 -3.77
C LYS A 264 15.47 -16.39 -3.92
N LYS A 265 15.04 -15.12 -3.90
CA LYS A 265 15.94 -13.96 -3.94
C LYS A 265 16.87 -13.95 -2.73
N TRP A 266 16.33 -14.18 -1.55
CA TRP A 266 17.09 -14.23 -0.30
C TRP A 266 18.15 -15.35 -0.33
N TYR A 267 17.75 -16.57 -0.71
CA TYR A 267 18.67 -17.70 -0.85
C TYR A 267 19.76 -17.44 -1.89
N ASN A 268 19.38 -16.96 -3.08
CA ASN A 268 20.33 -16.65 -4.15
C ASN A 268 21.31 -15.56 -3.70
N LYS A 269 20.83 -14.48 -3.07
CA LYS A 269 21.67 -13.40 -2.56
C LYS A 269 22.70 -13.91 -1.55
N LEU A 270 22.27 -14.70 -0.56
CA LEU A 270 23.19 -15.29 0.42
C LEU A 270 24.23 -16.20 -0.23
N ARG A 271 23.79 -17.03 -1.18
CA ARG A 271 24.67 -17.92 -1.93
C ARG A 271 25.68 -17.13 -2.76
N ASP A 272 25.22 -16.11 -3.47
CA ASP A 272 26.03 -15.28 -4.36
C ASP A 272 27.06 -14.48 -3.54
N ASP A 273 26.64 -13.86 -2.43
CA ASP A 273 27.51 -13.11 -1.50
C ASP A 273 28.59 -14.04 -0.89
N LEU A 274 28.23 -15.26 -0.48
CA LEU A 274 29.20 -16.26 0.02
C LEU A 274 30.16 -16.74 -1.08
N SER A 275 29.67 -16.86 -2.33
CA SER A 275 30.47 -17.29 -3.47
C SER A 275 31.50 -16.25 -3.92
N GLN A 276 31.27 -14.96 -3.63
CA GLN A 276 32.20 -13.85 -3.93
C GLN A 276 33.38 -13.77 -2.96
N GLY A 277 33.44 -14.63 -1.93
CA GLY A 277 34.54 -14.76 -0.98
C GLY A 277 34.19 -14.31 0.44
N LEU A 278 35.01 -14.73 1.42
CA LEU A 278 34.83 -14.46 2.85
C LEU A 278 35.29 -13.04 3.22
N THR A 279 34.55 -12.02 2.78
CA THR A 279 34.74 -10.65 3.27
C THR A 279 34.06 -10.47 4.62
N ALA A 280 34.54 -9.54 5.47
CA ALA A 280 33.91 -9.24 6.77
C ALA A 280 32.41 -8.88 6.63
N ARG A 281 32.04 -8.21 5.53
CA ARG A 281 30.65 -7.91 5.19
C ARG A 281 29.85 -9.17 4.86
N ASN A 282 30.36 -10.05 4.00
CA ASN A 282 29.63 -11.27 3.61
C ASN A 282 29.46 -12.22 4.81
N VAL A 283 30.48 -12.31 5.68
CA VAL A 283 30.39 -13.05 6.95
C VAL A 283 29.33 -12.42 7.85
N PHE A 284 29.36 -11.10 8.06
CA PHE A 284 28.36 -10.39 8.85
C PHE A 284 26.93 -10.60 8.32
N MET A 285 26.72 -10.45 7.01
CA MET A 285 25.41 -10.62 6.38
C MET A 285 24.90 -12.06 6.49
N THR A 286 25.78 -13.04 6.33
CA THR A 286 25.42 -14.46 6.49
C THR A 286 25.09 -14.78 7.95
N THR A 287 25.89 -14.30 8.91
CA THR A 287 25.63 -14.48 10.35
C THR A 287 24.33 -13.79 10.75
N MET A 288 24.07 -12.58 10.26
CA MET A 288 22.80 -11.87 10.52
C MET A 288 21.61 -12.62 9.93
N ALA A 289 21.73 -13.13 8.72
CA ALA A 289 20.68 -13.93 8.10
C ALA A 289 20.38 -15.23 8.87
N LEU A 290 21.41 -15.94 9.34
CA LEU A 290 21.26 -17.13 10.19
C LEU A 290 20.66 -16.78 11.55
N PHE A 291 21.07 -15.65 12.14
CA PHE A 291 20.53 -15.16 13.39
C PHE A 291 19.03 -14.83 13.28
N LEU A 292 18.64 -14.06 12.26
CA LEU A 292 17.23 -13.71 12.01
C LEU A 292 16.37 -14.95 11.70
N ALA A 293 16.88 -15.87 10.88
CA ALA A 293 16.20 -17.15 10.64
C ALA A 293 16.06 -17.99 11.93
N GLY A 294 17.08 -17.96 12.80
CA GLY A 294 17.02 -18.57 14.12
C GLY A 294 15.95 -17.93 15.02
N LEU A 295 15.87 -16.59 15.05
CA LEU A 295 14.82 -15.86 15.77
C LEU A 295 13.43 -16.20 15.24
N ALA A 296 13.27 -16.29 13.92
CA ALA A 296 12.00 -16.65 13.28
C ALA A 296 11.49 -18.04 13.73
N VAL A 297 12.40 -19.02 13.80
CA VAL A 297 12.08 -20.36 14.30
C VAL A 297 11.78 -20.33 15.80
N ALA A 298 12.57 -19.60 16.59
CA ALA A 298 12.36 -19.47 18.02
C ALA A 298 10.99 -18.84 18.34
N LEU A 299 10.62 -17.76 17.64
CA LEU A 299 9.31 -17.11 17.78
C LEU A 299 8.18 -18.04 17.40
N THR A 300 8.30 -18.76 16.29
CA THR A 300 7.31 -19.77 15.88
C THR A 300 7.03 -20.78 17.00
N ILE A 301 8.11 -21.29 17.62
CA ILE A 301 8.00 -22.25 18.72
C ILE A 301 7.35 -21.58 19.94
N CYS A 302 7.69 -20.32 20.23
CA CYS A 302 7.06 -19.56 21.30
C CYS A 302 5.56 -19.36 21.03
N THR A 303 5.15 -18.97 19.82
CA THR A 303 3.75 -18.82 19.41
C THR A 303 2.99 -20.12 19.61
N ALA A 304 3.54 -21.23 19.13
CA ALA A 304 2.96 -22.55 19.33
C ALA A 304 2.84 -22.91 20.82
N GLY A 305 3.87 -22.63 21.62
CA GLY A 305 3.88 -22.84 23.07
C GLY A 305 2.86 -21.99 23.83
N THR A 306 2.60 -20.77 23.36
CA THR A 306 1.58 -19.86 23.90
C THR A 306 0.19 -20.43 23.66
N TRP A 307 -0.10 -20.82 22.43
CA TRP A 307 -1.37 -21.44 22.08
C TRP A 307 -1.61 -22.77 22.80
N TRP A 308 -0.56 -23.56 23.01
CA TRP A 308 -0.60 -24.75 23.85
C TRP A 308 -0.97 -24.40 25.30
N THR A 309 -0.30 -23.42 25.89
CA THR A 309 -0.51 -23.00 27.29
C THR A 309 -1.92 -22.45 27.49
N ILE A 310 -2.39 -21.62 26.57
CA ILE A 310 -3.74 -21.05 26.59
C ILE A 310 -4.79 -22.16 26.47
N ALA A 311 -4.62 -23.08 25.52
CA ALA A 311 -5.54 -24.19 25.33
C ALA A 311 -5.65 -25.10 26.57
N THR A 312 -4.58 -25.25 27.35
CA THR A 312 -4.52 -26.15 28.50
C THR A 312 -4.84 -25.48 29.83
N SER A 313 -4.60 -24.17 29.95
CA SER A 313 -4.66 -23.44 31.23
C SER A 313 -5.78 -22.40 31.31
N ALA A 314 -6.25 -21.88 30.17
CA ALA A 314 -7.27 -20.82 30.17
C ALA A 314 -8.67 -21.37 30.41
N ARG A 315 -9.48 -20.62 31.16
CA ARG A 315 -10.90 -20.91 31.34
C ARG A 315 -11.62 -20.75 29.99
N PRO A 316 -12.34 -21.75 29.48
CA PRO A 316 -13.09 -21.61 28.24
C PRO A 316 -14.32 -20.72 28.43
N LEU A 317 -14.67 -19.98 27.37
CA LEU A 317 -15.85 -19.12 27.34
C LEU A 317 -17.16 -19.94 27.38
N PHE A 318 -17.21 -21.03 26.63
CA PHE A 318 -18.37 -21.93 26.56
C PHE A 318 -18.04 -23.33 27.05
N GLU A 319 -19.03 -24.04 27.60
CA GLU A 319 -18.83 -25.40 28.09
C GLU A 319 -18.45 -26.42 27.00
N TRP A 320 -18.97 -26.27 25.79
CA TRP A 320 -18.65 -27.17 24.68
C TRP A 320 -17.17 -27.11 24.30
N MET A 321 -16.49 -25.99 24.56
CA MET A 321 -15.07 -25.84 24.27
C MET A 321 -14.21 -26.74 25.17
N LYS A 322 -14.70 -27.12 26.37
CA LYS A 322 -14.06 -28.16 27.22
C LYS A 322 -14.10 -29.54 26.58
N LYS A 323 -15.06 -29.76 25.66
CA LYS A 323 -15.28 -31.04 24.97
C LYS A 323 -14.54 -31.11 23.63
N MET A 324 -13.87 -30.03 23.20
CA MET A 324 -13.00 -30.11 22.02
C MET A 324 -11.87 -31.10 22.31
N PRO A 325 -11.59 -32.06 21.40
CA PRO A 325 -10.49 -32.99 21.58
C PRO A 325 -9.19 -32.23 21.87
N SER A 326 -8.46 -32.65 22.91
CA SER A 326 -7.18 -32.05 23.31
C SER A 326 -6.18 -32.02 22.16
N PHE A 327 -6.28 -32.96 21.21
CA PHE A 327 -5.52 -32.96 19.98
C PHE A 327 -5.78 -31.74 19.07
N ILE A 328 -7.01 -31.24 18.98
CA ILE A 328 -7.35 -30.09 18.11
C ILE A 328 -6.76 -28.80 18.69
N MET A 329 -7.00 -28.55 19.98
CA MET A 329 -6.53 -27.32 20.63
C MET A 329 -5.05 -27.38 21.05
N GLY A 330 -4.52 -28.57 21.32
CA GLY A 330 -3.13 -28.78 21.71
C GLY A 330 -2.20 -29.06 20.53
N VAL A 331 -2.61 -29.75 19.47
CA VAL A 331 -1.68 -30.09 18.38
C VAL A 331 -2.00 -29.29 17.12
N ILE A 332 -3.24 -29.34 16.66
CA ILE A 332 -3.61 -28.73 15.38
C ILE A 332 -3.55 -27.20 15.44
N ASN A 333 -4.11 -26.59 16.48
CA ASN A 333 -4.13 -25.13 16.64
C ASN A 333 -2.71 -24.52 16.71
N PRO A 334 -1.80 -24.99 17.58
CA PRO A 334 -0.41 -24.50 17.60
C PRO A 334 0.35 -24.73 16.31
N ILE A 335 0.11 -25.83 15.60
CA ILE A 335 0.76 -26.08 14.30
C ILE A 335 0.28 -25.07 13.26
N ILE A 336 -1.03 -24.84 13.14
CA ILE A 336 -1.57 -23.94 12.11
C ILE A 336 -1.18 -22.48 12.41
N THR A 337 -1.33 -22.05 13.67
CA THR A 337 -0.94 -20.71 14.11
C THR A 337 0.58 -20.51 14.01
N GLY A 338 1.39 -21.49 14.47
CA GLY A 338 2.84 -21.47 14.31
C GLY A 338 3.28 -21.45 12.84
N LEU A 339 2.71 -22.30 11.97
CA LEU A 339 3.01 -22.29 10.54
C LEU A 339 2.64 -20.96 9.88
N SER A 340 1.54 -20.32 10.29
CA SER A 340 1.22 -18.98 9.80
C SER A 340 2.25 -17.94 10.26
N ALA A 341 2.69 -18.01 11.53
CA ALA A 341 3.72 -17.13 12.09
C ALA A 341 5.08 -17.26 11.38
N ILE A 342 5.46 -18.48 10.94
CA ILE A 342 6.70 -18.70 10.17
C ILE A 342 6.75 -17.79 8.93
N PHE A 343 5.64 -17.65 8.21
CA PHE A 343 5.64 -16.85 6.98
C PHE A 343 5.83 -15.35 7.28
N PHE A 344 5.23 -14.84 8.36
CA PHE A 344 5.53 -13.47 8.83
C PHE A 344 7.00 -13.33 9.18
N ASN A 345 7.50 -14.21 10.04
CA ASN A 345 8.88 -14.13 10.51
C ASN A 345 9.91 -14.25 9.37
N ILE A 346 9.63 -15.05 8.33
CA ILE A 346 10.47 -15.15 7.12
C ILE A 346 10.42 -13.86 6.30
N GLN A 347 9.23 -13.30 6.07
CA GLN A 347 9.08 -12.05 5.32
C GLN A 347 9.81 -10.92 6.04
N ASN A 348 9.60 -10.80 7.35
CA ASN A 348 10.21 -9.78 8.20
C ASN A 348 11.74 -9.94 8.23
N THR A 349 12.23 -11.18 8.34
CA THR A 349 13.67 -11.49 8.23
C THR A 349 14.26 -11.02 6.90
N ALA A 350 13.55 -11.25 5.78
CA ALA A 350 14.04 -10.88 4.46
C ALA A 350 14.11 -9.36 4.27
N GLU A 351 13.07 -8.63 4.68
CA GLU A 351 13.01 -7.16 4.60
C GLU A 351 14.05 -6.50 5.53
N SER A 352 14.21 -7.03 6.74
CA SER A 352 15.22 -6.57 7.70
C SER A 352 16.63 -6.75 7.17
N LEU A 353 16.91 -7.89 6.55
CA LEU A 353 18.20 -8.15 5.93
C LEU A 353 18.44 -7.20 4.74
N GLU A 354 17.40 -6.83 3.99
CA GLU A 354 17.51 -5.83 2.92
C GLU A 354 17.84 -4.44 3.47
N MET A 355 17.19 -4.02 4.56
CA MET A 355 17.50 -2.77 5.25
C MET A 355 18.95 -2.74 5.78
N VAL A 356 19.39 -3.83 6.41
CA VAL A 356 20.78 -3.95 6.90
C VAL A 356 21.77 -3.98 5.74
N ASP A 357 21.46 -4.67 4.64
CA ASP A 357 22.30 -4.66 3.43
C ASP A 357 22.40 -3.25 2.84
N GLU A 358 21.28 -2.53 2.76
CA GLU A 358 21.28 -1.16 2.25
C GLU A 358 22.09 -0.20 3.13
N ALA A 359 21.94 -0.32 4.45
CA ALA A 359 22.72 0.45 5.43
C ALA A 359 24.22 0.14 5.34
N THR A 360 24.59 -1.13 5.12
CA THR A 360 26.00 -1.54 5.00
C THR A 360 26.61 -1.25 3.62
N ARG A 361 25.80 -1.16 2.54
CA ARG A 361 26.24 -0.71 1.21
C ARG A 361 26.46 0.80 1.12
N SER A 362 25.81 1.57 1.98
CA SER A 362 26.07 3.00 2.11
C SER A 362 27.49 3.22 2.64
N ASN A 363 28.46 3.32 1.74
CA ASN A 363 29.88 3.53 2.04
C ASN A 363 30.19 4.93 2.62
N LYS A 364 29.16 5.67 3.06
CA LYS A 364 29.27 6.93 3.81
C LYS A 364 29.13 6.61 5.30
N ASN A 365 30.11 7.03 6.11
CA ASN A 365 29.97 7.04 7.57
C ASN A 365 28.63 7.72 7.94
N ILE A 366 27.77 7.05 8.69
CA ILE A 366 26.45 7.56 9.12
C ILE A 366 26.58 8.94 9.78
N PHE A 367 27.64 9.16 10.57
CA PHE A 367 27.93 10.47 11.17
C PHE A 367 28.25 11.55 10.14
N ARG A 368 28.91 11.20 9.03
CA ARG A 368 29.23 12.13 7.95
C ARG A 368 28.01 12.47 7.12
N SER A 369 27.12 11.51 6.83
CA SER A 369 25.86 11.81 6.14
C SER A 369 24.92 12.66 6.99
N ILE A 370 24.85 12.40 8.30
CA ILE A 370 24.12 13.25 9.25
C ILE A 370 24.73 14.65 9.29
N TYR A 371 26.06 14.76 9.35
CA TYR A 371 26.74 16.05 9.33
C TYR A 371 26.52 16.82 8.02
N GLU A 372 26.65 16.17 6.86
CA GLU A 372 26.38 16.73 5.54
C GLU A 372 24.91 17.21 5.45
N SER A 373 23.94 16.39 5.85
CA SER A 373 22.52 16.76 5.87
C SER A 373 22.22 17.93 6.83
N VAL A 374 22.82 17.93 8.02
CA VAL A 374 22.64 19.00 9.00
C VAL A 374 23.27 20.30 8.50
N THR A 375 24.46 20.24 7.90
CA THR A 375 25.16 21.43 7.37
C THR A 375 24.47 22.01 6.15
N GLU A 376 23.99 21.18 5.21
CA GLU A 376 23.19 21.62 4.06
C GLU A 376 21.87 22.26 4.50
N ASN A 377 21.17 21.65 5.46
CA ASN A 377 19.93 22.22 6.01
C ASN A 377 20.19 23.53 6.76
N LEU A 378 21.28 23.64 7.51
CA LEU A 378 21.68 24.88 8.19
C LEU A 378 22.02 25.99 7.20
N ALA A 379 22.76 25.66 6.13
CA ALA A 379 23.07 26.60 5.05
C ALA A 379 21.79 27.09 4.37
N HIS A 380 20.91 26.18 3.95
CA HIS A 380 19.63 26.51 3.34
C HIS A 380 18.75 27.40 4.25
N VAL A 381 18.65 27.09 5.54
CA VAL A 381 17.89 27.88 6.51
C VAL A 381 18.51 29.26 6.71
N ARG A 382 19.83 29.37 6.79
CA ARG A 382 20.53 30.65 6.91
C ARG A 382 20.30 31.56 5.69
N ASP A 383 20.21 30.96 4.51
CA ASP A 383 20.02 31.68 3.26
C ASP A 383 18.55 32.10 3.07
N THR A 384 17.60 31.31 3.54
CA THR A 384 16.15 31.55 3.31
C THR A 384 15.42 32.24 4.47
N GLU A 385 16.01 32.27 5.67
CA GLU A 385 15.33 32.74 6.88
C GLU A 385 16.13 33.85 7.60
N ASN A 386 15.40 34.74 8.30
CA ASN A 386 16.02 35.70 9.22
C ASN A 386 16.23 35.10 10.61
N TRP A 387 17.03 35.76 11.44
CA TRP A 387 17.37 35.28 12.79
C TRP A 387 16.16 34.99 13.69
N LEU A 388 15.07 35.78 13.59
CA LEU A 388 13.87 35.55 14.39
C LEU A 388 13.07 34.33 13.91
N GLN A 389 13.15 33.98 12.62
CA GLN A 389 12.57 32.74 12.08
C GLN A 389 13.43 31.51 12.44
N ILE A 390 14.77 31.65 12.40
CA ILE A 390 15.71 30.60 12.79
C ILE A 390 15.54 30.23 14.26
N PHE A 391 15.47 31.23 15.15
CA PHE A 391 15.29 31.04 16.59
C PHE A 391 13.83 31.01 17.04
N ASN A 392 12.91 30.62 16.17
CA ASN A 392 11.51 30.43 16.54
C ASN A 392 11.42 29.44 17.73
N PRO A 393 11.07 29.92 18.95
CA PRO A 393 11.19 29.13 20.16
C PRO A 393 10.23 27.93 20.15
N PHE A 394 9.07 28.09 19.53
CA PHE A 394 8.07 27.04 19.39
C PHE A 394 8.51 25.97 18.38
N ARG A 395 9.16 26.37 17.27
CA ARG A 395 9.74 25.41 16.32
C ARG A 395 10.89 24.61 16.94
N LEU A 396 11.76 25.28 17.70
CA LEU A 396 12.85 24.61 18.41
C LEU A 396 12.31 23.60 19.42
N LEU A 397 11.30 24.02 20.21
CA LEU A 397 10.60 23.12 21.12
C LEU A 397 10.01 21.92 20.36
N LEU A 398 9.32 22.13 19.24
CA LEU A 398 8.78 21.06 18.38
C LEU A 398 9.87 20.09 17.90
N LYS A 399 11.01 20.59 17.40
CA LYS A 399 12.10 19.72 16.92
C LYS A 399 12.77 18.94 18.06
N LEU A 400 12.93 19.57 19.22
CA LEU A 400 13.51 18.94 20.41
C LEU A 400 12.56 17.95 21.10
N THR A 401 11.26 18.04 20.84
CA THR A 401 10.25 17.19 21.48
C THR A 401 9.71 16.12 20.55
N ILE A 402 9.21 16.49 19.37
CA ILE A 402 8.47 15.57 18.48
C ILE A 402 9.36 14.44 17.94
N THR A 403 10.57 14.74 17.48
CA THR A 403 11.45 13.70 16.92
C THR A 403 11.92 12.71 17.99
N PRO A 404 12.45 13.15 19.15
CA PRO A 404 12.79 12.21 20.23
C PRO A 404 11.57 11.48 20.77
N LEU A 405 10.41 12.14 20.88
CA LEU A 405 9.18 11.51 21.32
C LEU A 405 8.71 10.44 20.33
N ARG A 406 8.84 10.63 19.02
CA ARG A 406 8.52 9.59 18.03
C ARG A 406 9.38 8.34 18.21
N ILE A 407 10.69 8.52 18.45
CA ILE A 407 11.61 7.40 18.74
C ILE A 407 11.21 6.72 20.06
N LEU A 408 10.93 7.51 21.10
CA LEU A 408 10.53 6.98 22.40
C LEU A 408 9.21 6.21 22.32
N LEU A 409 8.21 6.74 21.61
CA LEU A 409 6.92 6.07 21.42
C LEU A 409 7.07 4.80 20.59
N PHE A 410 7.94 4.78 19.58
CA PHE A 410 8.27 3.56 18.83
C PHE A 410 8.91 2.51 19.74
N LEU A 411 9.94 2.87 20.52
CA LEU A 411 10.55 1.95 21.49
C LEU A 411 9.55 1.49 22.57
N GLY A 412 8.69 2.40 23.03
CA GLY A 412 7.63 2.09 23.99
C GLY A 412 6.59 1.12 23.42
N HIS A 413 6.29 1.23 22.13
CA HIS A 413 5.45 0.27 21.41
C HIS A 413 6.09 -1.12 21.34
N LEU A 414 7.38 -1.22 20.99
CA LEU A 414 8.09 -2.51 21.00
C LEU A 414 8.07 -3.17 22.39
N VAL A 415 8.27 -2.38 23.44
CA VAL A 415 8.15 -2.86 24.83
C VAL A 415 6.72 -3.28 25.14
N SER A 416 5.71 -2.54 24.65
CA SER A 416 4.29 -2.86 24.84
C SER A 416 3.95 -4.25 24.27
N ILE A 417 4.38 -4.55 23.03
CA ILE A 417 4.17 -5.85 22.40
C ILE A 417 4.97 -6.93 23.12
N ALA A 418 6.20 -6.65 23.51
CA ALA A 418 7.05 -7.63 24.18
C ALA A 418 6.48 -8.11 25.53
N VAL A 419 5.71 -7.28 26.21
CA VAL A 419 5.01 -7.69 27.43
C VAL A 419 3.82 -8.61 27.15
N THR A 420 3.33 -8.60 25.91
CA THR A 420 2.37 -9.58 25.37
C THR A 420 3.04 -10.77 24.70
N SER A 421 4.38 -10.82 24.65
CA SER A 421 5.10 -11.79 23.85
C SER A 421 4.76 -13.22 24.23
N ASP A 422 4.83 -14.08 23.24
CA ASP A 422 4.56 -15.49 23.35
C ASP A 422 5.26 -16.15 24.56
N ARG A 423 4.45 -16.74 25.45
CA ARG A 423 4.91 -17.44 26.64
C ARG A 423 5.10 -18.91 26.34
N MET A 424 6.35 -19.34 26.19
CA MET A 424 6.70 -20.75 26.09
C MET A 424 6.97 -21.36 27.48
N PRO A 425 6.32 -22.48 27.85
CA PRO A 425 6.70 -23.23 29.04
C PRO A 425 8.18 -23.61 29.03
N GLY A 426 8.91 -23.28 30.10
CA GLY A 426 10.33 -23.60 30.24
C GLY A 426 11.30 -22.55 29.70
N VAL A 427 10.83 -21.48 29.04
CA VAL A 427 11.67 -20.35 28.62
C VAL A 427 11.43 -19.15 29.54
N PRO A 428 12.48 -18.49 30.09
CA PRO A 428 12.31 -17.28 30.88
C PRO A 428 11.58 -16.19 30.08
N GLN A 429 10.58 -15.56 30.69
CA GLN A 429 9.75 -14.52 30.03
C GLN A 429 10.59 -13.36 29.49
N ILE A 430 11.67 -12.99 30.18
CA ILE A 430 12.60 -11.94 29.74
C ILE A 430 13.27 -12.32 28.40
N VAL A 431 13.63 -13.59 28.22
CA VAL A 431 14.28 -14.06 26.98
C VAL A 431 13.28 -14.03 25.83
N SER A 432 12.04 -14.49 26.05
CA SER A 432 10.98 -14.41 25.03
C SER A 432 10.64 -12.96 24.67
N ALA A 433 10.50 -12.10 25.68
CA ALA A 433 10.25 -10.67 25.47
C ALA A 433 11.39 -10.00 24.68
N LEU A 434 12.66 -10.29 24.99
CA LEU A 434 13.80 -9.76 24.24
C LEU A 434 13.81 -10.23 22.78
N VAL A 435 13.53 -11.51 22.54
CA VAL A 435 13.39 -12.06 21.18
C VAL A 435 12.23 -11.37 20.44
N GLY A 436 11.11 -11.12 21.12
CA GLY A 436 9.98 -10.34 20.62
C GLY A 436 10.35 -8.91 20.25
N ILE A 437 10.98 -8.14 21.17
CA ILE A 437 11.41 -6.75 20.91
C ILE A 437 12.31 -6.67 19.68
N ILE A 438 13.28 -7.58 19.57
CA ILE A 438 14.26 -7.52 18.48
C ILE A 438 13.57 -7.84 17.15
N SER A 439 12.76 -8.89 17.09
CA SER A 439 12.08 -9.29 15.87
C SER A 439 11.03 -8.27 15.44
N GLU A 440 10.18 -7.83 16.36
CA GLU A 440 9.15 -6.81 16.11
C GLU A 440 9.78 -5.47 15.76
N GLY A 441 10.90 -5.11 16.40
CA GLY A 441 11.61 -3.85 16.11
C GLY A 441 12.13 -3.78 14.68
N PHE A 442 12.51 -4.92 14.12
CA PHE A 442 12.95 -5.05 12.74
C PHE A 442 11.77 -5.07 11.76
N GLU A 443 10.67 -5.74 12.11
CA GLU A 443 9.39 -5.72 11.38
C GLU A 443 8.72 -4.35 11.37
N ASP A 444 8.64 -3.65 12.49
CA ASP A 444 7.94 -2.37 12.50
C ASP A 444 8.79 -1.27 11.86
N ALA A 445 10.12 -1.41 11.90
CA ALA A 445 11.01 -0.43 11.32
C ALA A 445 10.73 -0.18 9.84
N HIS A 446 10.36 -1.17 9.01
CA HIS A 446 10.09 -0.88 7.59
C HIS A 446 8.80 -0.10 7.36
N TYR A 447 7.82 -0.18 8.26
CA TYR A 447 6.59 0.61 8.16
C TYR A 447 6.82 2.10 8.53
N PHE A 448 7.81 2.39 9.37
CA PHE A 448 8.02 3.73 9.94
C PHE A 448 9.35 4.40 9.55
N ALA A 449 10.34 3.64 9.10
CA ALA A 449 11.56 4.16 8.49
C ALA A 449 11.22 4.55 7.05
N GLY A 450 11.19 5.85 6.78
CA GLY A 450 10.95 6.34 5.43
C GLY A 450 11.95 5.70 4.47
N HIS A 451 11.45 5.14 3.36
CA HIS A 451 12.31 4.75 2.26
C HIS A 451 13.03 6.00 1.76
N GLU A 452 14.32 6.14 2.08
CA GLU A 452 15.17 7.12 1.44
C GLU A 452 15.29 6.71 -0.03
N GLU A 453 14.51 7.36 -0.90
CA GLU A 453 14.66 7.21 -2.34
C GLU A 453 16.04 7.74 -2.73
N LYS A 454 17.03 6.84 -2.78
CA LYS A 454 18.30 7.14 -3.42
C LYS A 454 18.03 7.35 -4.91
N SER A 455 18.11 8.61 -5.34
CA SER A 455 18.29 8.96 -6.74
C SER A 455 19.59 8.33 -7.23
N SER A 456 19.49 7.13 -7.80
CA SER A 456 20.61 6.42 -8.39
C SER A 456 21.00 7.16 -9.66
N GLN A 457 22.18 7.80 -9.62
CA GLN A 457 22.62 8.71 -10.68
C GLN A 457 23.16 8.05 -11.96
N ASP A 458 23.28 6.71 -12.04
CA ASP A 458 23.99 6.06 -13.17
C ASP A 458 23.29 4.85 -13.81
N VAL A 459 21.96 4.83 -13.89
CA VAL A 459 21.22 3.83 -14.69
C VAL A 459 20.41 4.54 -15.78
N LYS A 460 20.35 3.95 -17.00
CA LYS A 460 19.58 4.45 -18.16
C LYS A 460 18.26 5.07 -17.69
N LYS A 461 18.03 6.37 -18.01
CA LYS A 461 16.91 7.20 -17.51
C LYS A 461 15.57 6.46 -17.50
N THR A 462 15.26 5.69 -18.54
CA THR A 462 13.99 4.94 -18.68
C THR A 462 13.86 3.76 -17.72
N ALA A 463 14.94 3.00 -17.47
CA ALA A 463 14.92 1.88 -16.52
C ALA A 463 14.68 2.37 -15.08
N THR A 464 15.25 3.52 -14.71
CA THR A 464 14.99 4.17 -13.41
C THR A 464 13.55 4.65 -13.29
N LEU A 465 13.01 5.29 -14.34
CA LEU A 465 11.60 5.72 -14.38
C LEU A 465 10.63 4.53 -14.30
N LEU A 466 10.96 3.43 -14.98
CA LEU A 466 10.20 2.18 -14.98
C LEU A 466 10.23 1.52 -13.59
N LYS A 467 11.42 1.41 -12.99
CA LYS A 467 11.60 0.89 -11.64
C LYS A 467 10.80 1.71 -10.64
N GLU A 468 10.92 3.03 -10.64
CA GLU A 468 10.15 3.89 -9.72
C GLU A 468 8.64 3.77 -9.94
N ARG A 469 8.18 3.63 -11.19
CA ARG A 469 6.75 3.45 -11.49
C ARG A 469 6.20 2.09 -11.04
N LEU A 470 7.00 1.03 -11.16
CA LEU A 470 6.54 -0.35 -11.01
C LEU A 470 7.02 -1.03 -9.71
N ALA A 471 8.00 -0.46 -9.00
CA ALA A 471 8.57 -1.00 -7.75
C ALA A 471 7.60 -0.98 -6.56
N GLY A 472 6.38 -0.50 -6.74
CA GLY A 472 5.29 -0.73 -5.81
C GLY A 472 4.19 0.28 -6.02
N ASP A 473 2.93 -0.16 -5.89
CA ASP A 473 1.81 0.74 -5.64
C ASP A 473 1.90 1.29 -4.19
N ALA A 474 3.05 1.85 -3.81
CA ALA A 474 3.10 2.88 -2.79
C ALA A 474 2.33 4.04 -3.42
N GLU A 475 1.01 4.05 -3.20
CA GLU A 475 0.20 5.22 -3.49
C GLU A 475 0.98 6.40 -2.91
N ASN A 476 1.38 7.34 -3.77
CA ASN A 476 2.03 8.61 -3.44
C ASN A 476 1.14 9.52 -2.55
N GLU A 477 0.35 8.93 -1.67
CA GLU A 477 -0.21 9.60 -0.51
C GLU A 477 0.94 9.77 0.47
N SER A 478 1.51 10.96 0.45
CA SER A 478 2.37 11.53 1.48
C SER A 478 1.62 11.69 2.81
N ASP A 479 0.88 10.68 3.21
CA ASP A 479 -0.02 10.71 4.34
C ASP A 479 0.78 10.11 5.49
N THR A 480 1.27 11.01 6.35
CA THR A 480 2.02 10.68 7.56
C THR A 480 1.41 9.48 8.28
N ASP A 481 2.21 8.58 8.83
CA ASP A 481 1.71 7.41 9.59
C ASP A 481 0.77 7.83 10.74
N ILE A 482 -0.13 6.92 11.17
CA ILE A 482 -1.10 7.18 12.24
C ILE A 482 -0.45 7.77 13.52
N PRO A 483 0.66 7.21 14.07
CA PRO A 483 1.35 7.78 15.22
C PRO A 483 1.80 9.23 14.99
N THR A 484 2.41 9.51 13.84
CA THR A 484 2.84 10.86 13.48
C THR A 484 1.68 11.83 13.32
N ARG A 485 0.53 11.40 12.77
CA ARG A 485 -0.69 12.22 12.73
C ARG A 485 -1.17 12.59 14.12
N LEU A 486 -1.23 11.62 15.03
CA LEU A 486 -1.68 11.84 16.40
C LEU A 486 -0.77 12.84 17.12
N LEU A 487 0.55 12.68 17.00
CA LEU A 487 1.52 13.64 17.53
C LEU A 487 1.35 15.04 16.95
N LYS A 488 1.16 15.16 15.62
CA LYS A 488 0.91 16.46 14.97
C LYS A 488 -0.39 17.11 15.43
N VAL A 489 -1.44 16.33 15.67
CA VAL A 489 -2.72 16.84 16.20
C VAL A 489 -2.56 17.33 17.64
N ILE A 490 -1.92 16.55 18.51
CA ILE A 490 -1.67 16.95 19.90
C ILE A 490 -0.79 18.20 19.97
N ALA A 491 0.25 18.25 19.15
CA ALA A 491 1.15 19.39 19.06
C ALA A 491 0.62 20.55 18.20
N SER A 492 -0.60 20.45 17.66
CA SER A 492 -1.16 21.47 16.76
C SER A 492 -1.21 22.88 17.36
N PRO A 493 -1.46 23.10 18.66
CA PRO A 493 -1.38 24.44 19.24
C PRO A 493 0.04 25.00 19.16
N LEU A 494 1.05 24.16 19.36
CA LEU A 494 2.46 24.56 19.30
C LEU A 494 2.91 24.81 17.85
N TYR A 495 2.43 24.01 16.89
CA TYR A 495 2.58 24.29 15.46
C TYR A 495 1.94 25.64 15.07
N ALA A 496 0.79 25.99 15.67
CA ALA A 496 0.13 27.27 15.41
C ALA A 496 0.95 28.46 15.93
N LEU A 497 1.46 28.36 17.15
CA LEU A 497 2.35 29.37 17.71
C LEU A 497 3.64 29.52 16.88
N ALA A 498 4.22 28.40 16.44
CA ALA A 498 5.38 28.42 15.55
C ALA A 498 5.04 29.09 14.21
N ALA A 499 3.88 28.82 13.62
CA ALA A 499 3.45 29.40 12.36
C ALA A 499 3.16 30.91 12.48
N ILE A 500 2.50 31.34 13.55
CA ILE A 500 2.24 32.76 13.84
C ILE A 500 3.55 33.51 14.03
N TRP A 501 4.50 32.95 14.79
CA TRP A 501 5.81 33.53 14.98
C TRP A 501 6.56 33.68 13.65
N ASP A 502 6.60 32.62 12.83
CA ASP A 502 7.25 32.66 11.52
C ASP A 502 6.60 33.67 10.57
N TYR A 503 5.27 33.77 10.59
CA TYR A 503 4.52 34.76 9.82
C TYR A 503 4.91 36.18 10.21
N LEU A 504 4.90 36.50 11.51
CA LEU A 504 5.26 37.83 12.02
C LEU A 504 6.72 38.17 11.74
N ALA A 505 7.63 37.24 12.03
CA ALA A 505 9.07 37.42 11.80
C ALA A 505 9.40 37.56 10.30
N SER A 506 8.66 36.87 9.41
CA SER A 506 8.88 36.98 7.96
C SER A 506 8.60 38.37 7.39
N LYS A 507 7.80 39.22 8.06
CA LYS A 507 7.53 40.58 7.60
C LYS A 507 8.79 41.46 7.56
N LEU A 508 9.81 41.11 8.35
CA LEU A 508 11.10 41.80 8.34
C LEU A 508 11.92 41.49 7.08
N ASN A 509 11.57 40.44 6.33
CA ASN A 509 12.21 40.10 5.05
C ASN A 509 11.83 41.09 3.93
N ALA A 510 10.79 41.92 4.11
CA ALA A 510 10.30 42.88 3.11
C ALA A 510 11.29 44.01 2.77
N THR A 511 12.33 44.21 3.58
CA THR A 511 13.32 45.29 3.42
C THR A 511 14.57 44.86 2.64
N SER A 512 14.66 43.59 2.22
CA SER A 512 15.81 43.04 1.51
C SER A 512 15.58 43.09 0.00
N ASP A 513 15.83 44.24 -0.62
CA ASP A 513 15.66 44.42 -2.06
C ASP A 513 16.63 43.57 -2.91
N ALA A 514 16.08 43.03 -3.99
CA ALA A 514 16.73 42.83 -5.29
C ALA A 514 17.77 41.72 -5.53
N GLN A 515 17.89 40.66 -4.72
CA GLN A 515 18.40 39.33 -5.19
C GLN A 515 18.35 38.18 -4.18
N GLY A 516 17.78 38.38 -2.99
CA GLY A 516 17.92 37.45 -1.87
C GLY A 516 16.80 36.40 -1.75
N SER A 517 17.20 35.17 -1.45
CA SER A 517 16.40 33.97 -1.14
C SER A 517 15.34 34.08 -0.01
N ARG A 518 15.18 35.24 0.62
CA ARG A 518 14.33 35.45 1.81
C ARG A 518 12.98 36.05 1.42
N LYS A 519 11.89 35.29 1.61
CA LYS A 519 10.53 35.71 1.26
C LYS A 519 9.70 36.12 2.48
N THR A 520 8.78 37.05 2.30
CA THR A 520 7.69 37.31 3.25
C THR A 520 6.66 36.19 3.13
N LEU A 521 6.29 35.56 4.25
CA LEU A 521 5.36 34.43 4.27
C LEU A 521 3.95 34.92 4.60
N THR A 522 2.94 34.32 3.98
CA THR A 522 1.57 34.36 4.49
C THR A 522 1.40 33.40 5.67
N LEU A 523 0.35 33.56 6.49
CA LEU A 523 0.09 32.65 7.61
C LEU A 523 -0.06 31.19 7.13
N THR A 524 -0.70 30.98 5.98
CA THR A 524 -0.84 29.65 5.37
C THR A 524 0.50 29.08 4.94
N GLN A 525 1.39 29.87 4.32
CA GLN A 525 2.74 29.41 3.97
C GLN A 525 3.59 29.12 5.21
N ALA A 526 3.50 29.96 6.25
CA ALA A 526 4.19 29.73 7.51
C ALA A 526 3.70 28.44 8.19
N TRP A 527 2.38 28.20 8.20
CA TRP A 527 1.78 26.96 8.70
C TRP A 527 2.26 25.73 7.92
N ASN A 528 2.19 25.78 6.60
CA ASN A 528 2.66 24.71 5.72
C ASN A 528 4.15 24.42 5.93
N LYS A 529 4.98 25.47 6.07
CA LYS A 529 6.40 25.36 6.40
C LYS A 529 6.64 24.61 7.72
N GLN A 530 5.89 24.91 8.78
CA GLN A 530 6.07 24.19 10.05
C GLN A 530 5.66 22.71 9.95
N LEU A 531 4.67 22.39 9.14
CA LEU A 531 4.22 21.01 8.92
C LEU A 531 5.10 20.22 7.93
N GLY A 532 6.09 20.86 7.29
CA GLY A 532 6.94 20.28 6.26
C GLY A 532 6.28 20.17 4.88
N VAL A 533 5.21 20.92 4.64
CA VAL A 533 4.49 20.94 3.35
C VAL A 533 5.20 21.93 2.40
N GLN A 534 5.82 21.43 1.32
CA GLN A 534 6.53 22.27 0.35
C GLN A 534 5.56 23.18 -0.45
N GLU A 535 6.07 24.26 -1.05
CA GLU A 535 5.26 25.17 -1.87
C GLU A 535 4.71 24.47 -3.12
N GLU A 536 3.44 24.75 -3.45
CA GLU A 536 2.81 24.22 -4.66
C GLU A 536 3.45 24.85 -5.90
N THR A 537 3.95 23.99 -6.79
CA THR A 537 4.55 24.35 -8.07
C THR A 537 3.60 23.98 -9.20
N LYS A 538 3.37 24.94 -10.11
CA LYS A 538 2.66 24.67 -11.36
C LYS A 538 3.66 24.12 -12.36
N VAL A 539 3.37 22.95 -12.92
CA VAL A 539 4.19 22.33 -13.97
C VAL A 539 3.60 22.72 -15.32
N VAL A 540 4.35 23.50 -16.09
CA VAL A 540 3.98 23.81 -17.49
C VAL A 540 4.63 22.76 -18.39
N LEU A 541 3.82 22.04 -19.16
CA LEU A 541 4.30 21.08 -20.13
C LEU A 541 4.97 21.82 -21.30
N PRO A 542 6.18 21.42 -21.73
CA PRO A 542 6.81 21.99 -22.92
C PRO A 542 5.92 21.79 -24.16
N THR A 543 5.85 22.80 -25.04
CA THR A 543 5.07 22.79 -26.30
C THR A 543 5.48 21.69 -27.30
N HIS A 544 6.67 21.11 -27.15
CA HIS A 544 7.19 20.02 -27.99
C HIS A 544 7.20 18.65 -27.29
N THR A 545 6.39 18.46 -26.24
CA THR A 545 6.41 17.19 -25.51
C THR A 545 5.89 16.05 -26.38
N LYS A 546 6.63 14.93 -26.44
CA LYS A 546 6.22 13.76 -27.22
C LYS A 546 5.04 13.08 -26.53
N HIS A 547 3.92 12.98 -27.23
CA HIS A 547 2.72 12.27 -26.76
C HIS A 547 2.64 10.84 -27.33
N PRO A 548 1.87 9.95 -26.68
CA PRO A 548 1.53 8.65 -27.26
C PRO A 548 0.96 8.77 -28.67
N SER A 549 1.20 7.74 -29.47
CA SER A 549 0.77 7.62 -30.86
C SER A 549 -0.76 7.73 -31.04
N GLN A 550 -1.22 7.97 -32.27
CA GLN A 550 -2.65 8.00 -32.57
C GLN A 550 -3.24 6.59 -32.51
N GLU A 551 -2.45 5.58 -32.84
CA GLU A 551 -2.73 4.16 -32.72
C GLU A 551 -3.04 3.79 -31.27
N TRP A 552 -2.24 4.27 -30.32
CA TRP A 552 -2.54 4.09 -28.89
C TRP A 552 -3.83 4.80 -28.50
N LYS A 553 -4.12 6.02 -28.99
CA LYS A 553 -5.39 6.71 -28.65
C LYS A 553 -6.61 5.91 -29.11
N VAL A 554 -6.55 5.31 -30.30
CA VAL A 554 -7.60 4.42 -30.84
C VAL A 554 -7.73 3.17 -29.97
N GLU A 555 -6.62 2.49 -29.67
CA GLU A 555 -6.62 1.26 -28.88
C GLU A 555 -7.03 1.51 -27.42
N HIS A 556 -6.59 2.61 -26.82
CA HIS A 556 -7.00 3.05 -25.48
C HIS A 556 -8.49 3.31 -25.42
N THR A 557 -9.05 4.00 -26.42
CA THR A 557 -10.50 4.23 -26.52
C THR A 557 -11.27 2.91 -26.57
N ALA A 558 -10.85 1.99 -27.45
CA ALA A 558 -11.45 0.65 -27.56
C ALA A 558 -11.37 -0.13 -26.23
N TYR A 559 -10.20 -0.12 -25.59
CA TYR A 559 -9.98 -0.74 -24.28
C TYR A 559 -10.90 -0.16 -23.19
N LEU A 560 -11.08 1.16 -23.17
CA LEU A 560 -11.95 1.84 -22.21
C LEU A 560 -13.42 1.45 -22.40
N ILE A 561 -13.87 1.31 -23.64
CA ILE A 561 -15.21 0.83 -23.98
C ILE A 561 -15.39 -0.61 -23.47
N ASP A 562 -14.48 -1.53 -23.81
CA ASP A 562 -14.55 -2.93 -23.37
C ASP A 562 -14.52 -3.07 -21.84
N LYS A 563 -13.70 -2.25 -21.19
CA LYS A 563 -13.60 -2.18 -19.73
C LYS A 563 -14.90 -1.69 -19.10
N TYR A 564 -15.56 -0.70 -19.70
CA TYR A 564 -16.84 -0.20 -19.22
C TYR A 564 -17.93 -1.27 -19.39
N SER A 565 -18.07 -1.87 -20.57
CA SER A 565 -19.07 -2.90 -20.85
C SER A 565 -18.94 -4.10 -19.90
N ARG A 566 -17.72 -4.64 -19.74
CA ARG A 566 -17.46 -5.75 -18.79
C ARG A 566 -17.88 -5.43 -17.36
N LYS A 567 -17.63 -4.21 -16.90
CA LYS A 567 -17.86 -3.81 -15.50
C LYS A 567 -19.30 -3.38 -15.20
N HIS A 568 -19.99 -2.79 -16.18
CA HIS A 568 -21.26 -2.10 -15.95
C HIS A 568 -22.46 -2.70 -16.67
N LEU A 569 -22.23 -3.52 -17.70
CA LEU A 569 -23.28 -4.08 -18.56
C LEU A 569 -23.31 -5.62 -18.49
N ASN A 570 -22.18 -6.30 -18.60
CA ASN A 570 -22.13 -7.77 -18.75
C ASN A 570 -22.54 -8.58 -17.50
N GLN A 571 -22.55 -7.98 -16.31
CA GLN A 571 -22.83 -8.68 -15.04
C GLN A 571 -24.15 -8.23 -14.40
N VAL A 572 -25.06 -7.69 -15.20
CA VAL A 572 -26.27 -7.02 -14.70
C VAL A 572 -27.42 -8.03 -14.63
N LYS A 573 -28.11 -8.07 -13.48
CA LYS A 573 -29.25 -8.97 -13.25
C LYS A 573 -30.62 -8.33 -13.51
N ILE A 574 -30.69 -7.00 -13.64
CA ILE A 574 -31.95 -6.26 -13.81
C ILE A 574 -31.85 -5.31 -15.01
N GLY A 575 -32.86 -5.33 -15.89
CA GLY A 575 -32.87 -4.52 -17.11
C GLY A 575 -31.84 -5.02 -18.14
N THR A 576 -31.78 -6.34 -18.35
CA THR A 576 -30.81 -7.01 -19.23
C THR A 576 -30.94 -6.56 -20.67
N ALA A 577 -32.17 -6.50 -21.23
CA ALA A 577 -32.40 -6.03 -22.60
C ALA A 577 -31.77 -4.65 -22.86
N LEU A 578 -32.00 -3.68 -21.97
CA LEU A 578 -31.40 -2.35 -22.11
C LEU A 578 -29.87 -2.36 -21.88
N ALA A 579 -29.37 -3.27 -21.04
CA ALA A 579 -27.93 -3.44 -20.89
C ALA A 579 -27.29 -4.01 -22.17
N ASP A 580 -27.99 -4.90 -22.86
CA ASP A 580 -27.60 -5.48 -24.14
C ASP A 580 -27.65 -4.42 -25.26
N ASP A 581 -28.72 -3.63 -25.35
CA ASP A 581 -28.82 -2.49 -26.30
C ASP A 581 -27.66 -1.50 -26.12
N LYS A 582 -27.34 -1.16 -24.86
CA LYS A 582 -26.18 -0.31 -24.54
C LYS A 582 -24.86 -0.99 -24.89
N SER A 583 -24.76 -2.30 -24.71
CA SER A 583 -23.56 -3.07 -25.03
C SER A 583 -23.33 -3.09 -26.54
N ASP A 584 -24.38 -3.29 -27.32
CA ASP A 584 -24.32 -3.33 -28.78
C ASP A 584 -24.04 -1.94 -29.37
N ALA A 585 -24.67 -0.89 -28.84
CA ALA A 585 -24.33 0.49 -29.20
C ALA A 585 -22.87 0.85 -28.86
N LEU A 586 -22.29 0.30 -27.78
CA LEU A 586 -20.87 0.47 -27.46
C LEU A 586 -19.95 -0.38 -28.35
N LYS A 587 -20.36 -1.57 -28.77
CA LYS A 587 -19.62 -2.39 -29.76
C LYS A 587 -19.57 -1.69 -31.12
N GLU A 588 -20.68 -1.09 -31.55
CA GLU A 588 -20.73 -0.29 -32.78
C GLU A 588 -19.77 0.91 -32.70
N LEU A 589 -19.78 1.63 -31.58
CA LEU A 589 -18.83 2.73 -31.33
C LEU A 589 -17.37 2.24 -31.39
N LYS A 590 -17.06 1.10 -30.76
CA LYS A 590 -15.73 0.48 -30.83
C LYS A 590 -15.34 0.13 -32.27
N GLY A 591 -16.27 -0.39 -33.07
CA GLY A 591 -16.07 -0.66 -34.49
C GLY A 591 -15.71 0.60 -35.27
N LYS A 592 -16.47 1.69 -35.10
CA LYS A 592 -16.21 3.00 -35.72
C LYS A 592 -14.85 3.57 -35.30
N VAL A 593 -14.52 3.49 -34.02
CA VAL A 593 -13.22 3.94 -33.47
C VAL A 593 -12.06 3.18 -34.11
N ARG A 594 -12.18 1.86 -34.31
CA ARG A 594 -11.14 1.03 -34.97
C ARG A 594 -11.07 1.28 -36.48
N ALA A 595 -12.21 1.48 -37.14
CA ALA A 595 -12.29 1.80 -38.57
C ALA A 595 -11.68 3.18 -38.91
N LYS A 596 -11.48 4.05 -37.92
CA LYS A 596 -10.78 5.34 -38.05
C LYS A 596 -9.37 5.19 -38.64
N ALA A 597 -8.71 4.05 -38.50
CA ALA A 597 -7.41 3.80 -39.13
C ALA A 597 -7.46 3.87 -40.68
N SER A 598 -8.65 3.89 -41.28
CA SER A 598 -8.87 3.87 -42.73
C SER A 598 -9.62 5.09 -43.30
N ASN A 599 -10.17 5.99 -42.45
CA ASN A 599 -11.05 7.09 -42.87
C ASN A 599 -10.56 8.47 -42.38
N SER A 600 -11.02 9.55 -43.04
CA SER A 600 -10.66 10.95 -42.77
C SER A 600 -11.34 11.60 -41.55
N GLU A 601 -12.27 10.92 -40.88
CA GLU A 601 -12.97 11.44 -39.69
C GLU A 601 -12.04 11.53 -38.46
N THR A 602 -12.16 12.61 -37.69
CA THR A 602 -11.35 12.77 -36.47
C THR A 602 -11.95 11.96 -35.31
N LEU A 603 -11.11 11.43 -34.40
CA LEU A 603 -11.59 10.66 -33.24
C LEU A 603 -12.56 11.49 -32.38
N ASN A 604 -12.33 12.81 -32.35
CA ASN A 604 -13.19 13.74 -31.63
C ASN A 604 -14.58 13.85 -32.26
N GLU A 605 -14.71 13.81 -33.58
CA GLU A 605 -16.00 13.79 -34.26
C GLU A 605 -16.78 12.51 -33.91
N ILE A 606 -16.15 11.34 -34.02
CA ILE A 606 -16.77 10.05 -33.67
C ILE A 606 -17.27 10.07 -32.22
N LEU A 607 -16.44 10.52 -31.29
CA LEU A 607 -16.80 10.61 -29.88
C LEU A 607 -17.87 11.67 -29.59
N THR A 608 -17.89 12.77 -30.34
CA THR A 608 -18.91 13.83 -30.18
C THR A 608 -20.26 13.36 -30.70
N THR A 609 -20.31 12.67 -31.84
CA THR A 609 -21.52 12.06 -32.38
C THR A 609 -22.06 10.99 -31.43
N ALA A 610 -21.19 10.18 -30.82
CA ALA A 610 -21.59 9.15 -29.88
C ALA A 610 -22.32 9.70 -28.64
N LYS A 611 -22.00 10.91 -28.17
CA LYS A 611 -22.67 11.54 -27.02
C LYS A 611 -24.17 11.73 -27.25
N ASN A 612 -24.60 11.86 -28.51
CA ASN A 612 -25.98 12.09 -28.88
C ASN A 612 -26.80 10.80 -29.06
N ASN A 613 -26.22 9.61 -28.86
CA ASN A 613 -26.95 8.36 -28.98
C ASN A 613 -27.96 8.22 -27.81
N PRO A 614 -29.29 8.19 -28.08
CA PRO A 614 -30.31 8.18 -27.05
C PRO A 614 -30.27 6.93 -26.17
N VAL A 615 -29.77 5.80 -26.69
CA VAL A 615 -29.66 4.53 -25.95
C VAL A 615 -28.82 4.71 -24.69
N TYR A 616 -27.78 5.56 -24.73
CA TYR A 616 -26.92 5.78 -23.58
C TYR A 616 -27.64 6.49 -22.41
N ASN A 617 -28.66 7.31 -22.67
CA ASN A 617 -29.40 8.04 -21.62
C ASN A 617 -30.61 7.27 -21.04
N GLN A 618 -30.89 6.04 -21.50
CA GLN A 618 -32.02 5.29 -20.97
C GLN A 618 -31.70 4.66 -19.60
N HIS A 619 -32.54 4.91 -18.59
CA HIS A 619 -32.38 4.36 -17.23
C HIS A 619 -32.92 2.93 -17.14
N ARG A 620 -32.18 2.03 -16.47
CA ARG A 620 -32.59 0.61 -16.32
C ARG A 620 -33.70 0.37 -15.30
N LEU A 621 -33.89 1.30 -14.36
CA LEU A 621 -34.84 1.15 -13.25
C LEU A 621 -35.75 2.37 -13.16
N PHE A 622 -35.23 3.47 -12.63
CA PHE A 622 -35.95 4.72 -12.45
C PHE A 622 -34.96 5.88 -12.53
N ALA A 623 -35.41 7.02 -13.06
CA ALA A 623 -34.72 8.29 -13.00
C ALA A 623 -35.35 9.12 -11.88
N LEU A 624 -34.54 9.69 -11.00
CA LEU A 624 -35.01 10.57 -9.92
C LEU A 624 -35.27 11.99 -10.43
N SER A 625 -34.76 12.35 -11.60
CA SER A 625 -35.05 13.60 -12.29
C SER A 625 -35.01 13.44 -13.80
N LYS A 626 -35.72 14.30 -14.54
CA LYS A 626 -35.79 14.26 -16.01
C LYS A 626 -34.43 14.48 -16.70
N ASP A 627 -33.50 15.18 -16.03
CA ASP A 627 -32.17 15.50 -16.54
C ASP A 627 -31.06 14.61 -15.94
N GLU A 628 -31.43 13.53 -15.23
CA GLU A 628 -30.44 12.64 -14.62
C GLU A 628 -29.71 11.85 -15.71
N LYS A 629 -28.41 12.10 -15.87
CA LYS A 629 -27.56 11.32 -16.78
C LYS A 629 -27.36 9.91 -16.25
N THR A 630 -27.43 8.92 -17.14
CA THR A 630 -27.03 7.55 -16.78
C THR A 630 -25.50 7.45 -16.70
N THR A 631 -25.00 6.43 -15.97
CA THR A 631 -23.56 6.17 -15.90
C THR A 631 -22.92 5.88 -17.27
N THR A 632 -23.71 5.39 -18.24
CA THR A 632 -23.21 5.12 -19.61
C THR A 632 -23.07 6.41 -20.39
N GLN A 633 -23.98 7.36 -20.21
CA GLN A 633 -23.87 8.69 -20.80
C GLN A 633 -22.69 9.46 -20.17
N GLU A 634 -22.57 9.48 -18.84
CA GLU A 634 -21.41 10.08 -18.15
C GLU A 634 -20.09 9.48 -18.68
N PHE A 635 -20.02 8.16 -18.88
CA PHE A 635 -18.84 7.50 -19.44
C PHE A 635 -18.49 7.96 -20.87
N VAL A 636 -19.46 8.03 -21.77
CA VAL A 636 -19.23 8.43 -23.18
C VAL A 636 -18.84 9.91 -23.27
N GLU A 637 -19.42 10.76 -22.44
CA GLU A 637 -19.06 12.18 -22.34
C GLU A 637 -17.60 12.35 -21.88
N ASP A 638 -17.20 11.65 -20.83
CA ASP A 638 -15.85 11.67 -20.25
C ASP A 638 -14.78 11.01 -21.13
N LEU A 639 -15.17 10.17 -22.09
CA LEU A 639 -14.24 9.40 -22.94
C LEU A 639 -13.31 10.33 -23.73
N SER A 640 -13.86 11.42 -24.25
CA SER A 640 -13.10 12.44 -24.98
C SER A 640 -12.05 13.15 -24.12
N GLU A 641 -12.39 13.56 -22.89
CA GLU A 641 -11.44 14.16 -21.94
C GLU A 641 -10.37 13.15 -21.51
N ARG A 642 -10.74 11.87 -21.39
CA ARG A 642 -9.81 10.83 -20.93
C ARG A 642 -8.76 10.43 -21.95
N VAL A 643 -9.09 10.49 -23.24
CA VAL A 643 -8.18 10.11 -24.34
C VAL A 643 -7.37 11.29 -24.86
N ASN A 644 -7.94 12.51 -24.80
CA ASN A 644 -7.29 13.74 -25.31
C ASN A 644 -6.70 14.64 -24.23
N ALA A 645 -6.65 14.19 -22.98
CA ALA A 645 -6.27 14.94 -21.77
C ALA A 645 -4.97 15.79 -21.82
N LEU A 646 -4.13 15.60 -22.84
CA LEU A 646 -2.77 16.12 -22.89
C LEU A 646 -2.43 16.72 -24.26
N VAL A 647 -3.42 17.04 -25.10
CA VAL A 647 -3.21 17.76 -26.37
C VAL A 647 -3.41 19.25 -26.16
#